data_AF-A0A1K1N941-F1
#
_entry.id   AF-A0A1K1N941-F1
#
_cell.length_a   1.000
_cell.length_b   1.000
_cell.length_c   1.000
_cell.angle_alpha   90.00
_cell.angle_beta   90.00
_cell.angle_gamma   90.00
#
_symmetry.space_group_name_H-M   'P 1'
#
loop_
_entity.id
_entity.type
_entity.pdbx_description
1 polymer ?
#
loop_
_entity_poly.entity_id
_entity_poly.type
_entity_poly.pdbx_seq_one_letter_code
_entity_poly.pdbx_strand_id
1 'polypeptide(L)'
;MGKIAVSVCYIVKNEEKTLSVSLDSVQAVADEIVVIDTGSTDKTKTIAQSYGAKIYDYTWQDDFAAARNFALSKVSGDWVIFLDADEYFSEETRKNLGMVIPQQEPSVNLLLIQRQDVDEAGKVMLSLYVPRIFRRKADLRYEGAIHEELRQNGELVTGIVTIPPATLTLIHTGYAGAQGTAKAQRNLKILLQEMAKAKNPGHYYGYLAETYDGLGDRENAMKYAYMDIRRGRQLETYASRSYRLLLVKLSEKKRDYRERQRVAQMALKDYPELPEFHAEYAESLAAGWEYGRAAALLDKAISLGKDYKGLEPTLFDAEMGRLWQKRQAHFLALKKTAAQIRITACVITKNEAKNIGKWLENAQVYADECIVLDTGSTDETCTLAAQGGAKVYSYAWQDDFAAARNEALKYVQGDWIAFLDADEYFDRPAEVRGALAECEHSYSQAEAVRLTICNVDADDGWREISRFCNIRLFRNREYLRYWGRIHENLAHVQDKALTLWEEPELKVMHTGYSTGIIQQKNQRNLALIRKDIAEHGEQDWHYRYLADCCYSLGEYKQAQLYALRAIDSPVKGVGTQSRMYYMVLSCMEALREPQSEQMAFAGAAARLFPQLPDFWAVQGMLLQQNGQYAEGEAYLTKALRLAQHDDGREASAFGDIEALVCARLADCQAHLGKNQEAEENSRRAMELNPYEEEVLAVLCTLRQADSERLIQELEHYFAAAETDILFLCRFCERNGFGRLYAYYSAQLQKRWGKGSSRQEYYELLQAGDWQQLTDKIQTGLAENLDMSMNLLLRLKRKEGKNYREAERQLFDLLPAQIQNCWQSVFQAGRIADWEAYKIIWKYMLRYGDEKQISEYAQRSLTEGKTRQELIEDLLEQEKWQSAFNVLALVPQENADGPFWQALGRCLYHLGEYAAAGEAFAKARQAGQDTLLIKSYEKWLENCS
;
A
#
# COMPACT_ATOMS: atom_id res chain seq x y z
N MET A 1 -9.25 -9.65 73.89
CA MET A 1 -9.12 -10.06 72.47
C MET A 1 -7.76 -10.70 72.31
N GLY A 2 -7.67 -11.86 71.64
CA GLY A 2 -6.38 -12.48 71.33
C GLY A 2 -5.54 -11.55 70.44
N LYS A 3 -4.21 -11.60 70.57
CA LYS A 3 -3.30 -10.86 69.69
C LYS A 3 -3.57 -11.32 68.25
N ILE A 4 -3.89 -10.39 67.35
CA ILE A 4 -4.03 -10.66 65.91
C ILE A 4 -2.65 -11.01 65.37
N ALA A 5 -2.49 -12.22 64.80
CA ALA A 5 -1.21 -12.70 64.29
C ALA A 5 -1.03 -12.34 62.81
N VAL A 6 0.16 -11.86 62.43
CA VAL A 6 0.49 -11.48 61.05
C VAL A 6 1.56 -12.40 60.45
N SER A 7 1.24 -13.02 59.32
CA SER A 7 2.16 -13.80 58.51
C SER A 7 2.68 -12.98 57.33
N VAL A 8 3.99 -13.03 57.08
CA VAL A 8 4.58 -12.43 55.88
C VAL A 8 5.09 -13.52 54.94
N CYS A 9 4.73 -13.43 53.66
CA CYS A 9 5.06 -14.42 52.64
C CYS A 9 5.83 -13.83 51.48
N TYR A 10 6.73 -14.65 50.94
CA TYR A 10 7.50 -14.37 49.73
C TYR A 10 7.55 -15.58 48.81
N ILE A 11 7.59 -15.32 47.50
CA ILE A 11 8.14 -16.26 46.50
C ILE A 11 9.46 -15.66 45.99
N VAL A 12 10.53 -16.44 45.95
CA VAL A 12 11.87 -15.92 45.61
C VAL A 12 12.62 -16.81 44.63
N LYS A 13 13.47 -16.18 43.82
CA LYS A 13 14.52 -16.82 43.03
C LYS A 13 15.66 -15.84 42.76
N ASN A 14 16.82 -16.08 43.35
CA ASN A 14 18.02 -15.25 43.15
C ASN A 14 17.85 -13.76 43.51
N GLU A 15 17.34 -13.50 44.71
CA GLU A 15 16.98 -12.17 45.23
C GLU A 15 17.94 -11.68 46.34
N GLU A 16 19.23 -12.10 46.32
CA GLU A 16 20.17 -11.77 47.39
C GLU A 16 20.42 -10.25 47.59
N LYS A 17 20.12 -9.45 46.56
CA LYS A 17 20.34 -7.99 46.56
C LYS A 17 19.20 -7.19 47.21
N THR A 18 17.98 -7.71 47.15
CA THR A 18 16.72 -6.97 47.43
C THR A 18 16.04 -7.50 48.69
N LEU A 19 16.07 -8.82 48.90
CA LEU A 19 15.28 -9.50 49.94
C LEU A 19 15.52 -8.98 51.36
N SER A 20 16.76 -8.60 51.70
CA SER A 20 17.09 -8.09 53.04
C SER A 20 16.33 -6.80 53.38
N VAL A 21 16.27 -5.85 52.45
CA VAL A 21 15.55 -4.58 52.60
C VAL A 21 14.05 -4.81 52.81
N SER A 22 13.48 -5.76 52.06
CA SER A 22 12.08 -6.14 52.24
C SER A 22 11.81 -6.73 53.62
N LEU A 23 12.63 -7.70 54.05
CA LEU A 23 12.49 -8.36 55.35
C LEU A 23 12.66 -7.37 56.53
N ASP A 24 13.62 -6.45 56.45
CA ASP A 24 13.81 -5.38 57.43
C ASP A 24 12.56 -4.49 57.60
N SER A 25 11.80 -4.27 56.52
CA SER A 25 10.61 -3.41 56.56
C SER A 25 9.42 -4.01 57.32
N VAL A 26 9.39 -5.35 57.46
CA VAL A 26 8.27 -6.10 58.05
C VAL A 26 8.61 -6.81 59.36
N GLN A 27 9.90 -6.97 59.70
CA GLN A 27 10.37 -7.77 60.82
C GLN A 27 9.73 -7.39 62.16
N ALA A 28 9.45 -6.10 62.39
CA ALA A 28 8.86 -5.62 63.63
C ALA A 28 7.36 -6.01 63.81
N VAL A 29 6.69 -6.41 62.74
CA VAL A 29 5.24 -6.70 62.73
C VAL A 29 4.95 -8.17 62.42
N ALA A 30 5.86 -8.87 61.73
CA ALA A 30 5.68 -10.27 61.40
C ALA A 30 5.76 -11.18 62.65
N ASP A 31 4.69 -11.91 62.95
CA ASP A 31 4.72 -13.01 63.92
C ASP A 31 5.31 -14.29 63.29
N GLU A 32 5.21 -14.42 61.96
CA GLU A 32 5.92 -15.43 61.20
C GLU A 32 6.31 -14.93 59.80
N ILE A 33 7.43 -15.42 59.30
CA ILE A 33 7.91 -15.17 57.93
C ILE A 33 8.04 -16.52 57.22
N VAL A 34 7.42 -16.63 56.05
CA VAL A 34 7.43 -17.80 55.17
C VAL A 34 8.03 -17.42 53.83
N VAL A 35 9.07 -18.14 53.40
CA VAL A 35 9.75 -17.91 52.12
C VAL A 35 9.67 -19.18 51.28
N ILE A 36 9.07 -19.07 50.09
CA ILE A 36 9.01 -20.15 49.12
C ILE A 36 10.11 -19.94 48.08
N ASP A 37 11.10 -20.81 48.08
CA ASP A 37 12.21 -20.76 47.12
C ASP A 37 11.91 -21.59 45.88
N THR A 38 11.97 -20.97 44.71
CA THR A 38 11.65 -21.60 43.42
C THR A 38 12.90 -22.07 42.65
N GLY A 39 14.02 -22.28 43.36
CA GLY A 39 15.29 -22.73 42.81
C GLY A 39 16.36 -21.64 42.76
N SER A 40 16.58 -20.93 43.87
CA SER A 40 17.72 -20.00 44.00
C SER A 40 19.06 -20.75 44.03
N THR A 41 20.05 -20.15 43.40
CA THR A 41 21.45 -20.60 43.34
C THR A 41 22.42 -19.64 44.04
N ASP A 42 21.93 -18.51 44.53
CA ASP A 42 22.69 -17.47 45.24
C ASP A 42 22.45 -17.51 46.77
N LYS A 43 22.78 -16.43 47.49
CA LYS A 43 22.65 -16.37 48.96
C LYS A 43 21.23 -16.13 49.48
N THR A 44 20.20 -16.09 48.62
CA THR A 44 18.81 -15.77 48.99
C THR A 44 18.31 -16.57 50.19
N LYS A 45 18.51 -17.89 50.21
CA LYS A 45 18.07 -18.76 51.32
C LYS A 45 18.79 -18.44 52.64
N THR A 46 20.09 -18.14 52.55
CA THR A 46 20.90 -17.81 53.74
C THR A 46 20.43 -16.50 54.35
N ILE A 47 20.10 -15.51 53.50
CA ILE A 47 19.55 -14.23 53.94
C ILE A 47 18.20 -14.46 54.63
N ALA A 48 17.25 -15.15 54.00
CA ALA A 48 15.95 -15.45 54.61
C ALA A 48 16.07 -16.17 55.98
N GLN A 49 16.98 -17.15 56.09
CA GLN A 49 17.26 -17.85 57.36
C GLN A 49 17.73 -16.89 58.47
N SER A 50 18.55 -15.89 58.14
CA SER A 50 19.06 -14.93 59.13
C SER A 50 17.95 -14.06 59.76
N TYR A 51 16.81 -13.90 59.08
CA TYR A 51 15.62 -13.22 59.59
C TYR A 51 14.64 -14.16 60.32
N GLY A 52 15.01 -15.42 60.53
CA GLY A 52 14.15 -16.42 61.17
C GLY A 52 13.01 -16.93 60.28
N ALA A 53 13.12 -16.77 58.96
CA ALA A 53 12.10 -17.23 58.03
C ALA A 53 12.03 -18.76 57.94
N LYS A 54 10.81 -19.31 57.84
CA LYS A 54 10.57 -20.70 57.47
C LYS A 54 10.70 -20.83 55.95
N ILE A 55 11.72 -21.55 55.49
CA ILE A 55 11.99 -21.72 54.06
C ILE A 55 11.42 -23.05 53.57
N TYR A 56 10.72 -23.02 52.44
CA TYR A 56 10.23 -24.21 51.75
C TYR A 56 10.64 -24.18 50.28
N ASP A 57 11.16 -25.30 49.78
CA ASP A 57 11.46 -25.47 48.36
C ASP A 57 10.18 -25.79 47.57
N TYR A 58 10.04 -25.18 46.39
CA TYR A 58 8.96 -25.43 45.45
C TYR A 58 9.48 -25.51 44.02
N THR A 59 9.18 -26.59 43.31
CA THR A 59 9.62 -26.75 41.91
C THR A 59 8.86 -25.79 41.00
N TRP A 60 9.59 -24.90 40.31
CA TRP A 60 8.98 -23.98 39.35
C TRP A 60 8.30 -24.74 38.20
N GLN A 61 7.01 -24.43 37.97
CA GLN A 61 6.15 -25.11 37.02
C GLN A 61 5.47 -24.14 36.03
N ASP A 62 6.11 -23.00 35.74
CA ASP A 62 5.58 -21.93 34.88
C ASP A 62 4.23 -21.34 35.39
N ASP A 63 4.02 -21.33 36.72
CA ASP A 63 2.80 -20.86 37.39
C ASP A 63 3.11 -20.13 38.71
N PHE A 64 2.93 -18.80 38.71
CA PHE A 64 3.11 -17.94 39.88
C PHE A 64 2.04 -18.15 40.95
N ALA A 65 0.77 -18.34 40.55
CA ALA A 65 -0.32 -18.57 41.48
C ALA A 65 -0.12 -19.87 42.27
N ALA A 66 0.39 -20.93 41.64
CA ALA A 66 0.66 -22.19 42.32
C ALA A 66 1.72 -22.03 43.43
N ALA A 67 2.80 -21.29 43.17
CA ALA A 67 3.80 -20.98 44.19
C ALA A 67 3.25 -20.11 45.32
N ARG A 68 2.43 -19.09 45.00
CA ARG A 68 1.77 -18.25 46.01
C ARG A 68 0.77 -19.03 46.86
N ASN A 69 -0.05 -19.88 46.24
CA ASN A 69 -1.00 -20.74 46.95
C ASN A 69 -0.29 -21.78 47.82
N PHE A 70 0.88 -22.28 47.41
CA PHE A 70 1.70 -23.13 48.27
C PHE A 70 2.18 -22.36 49.50
N ALA A 71 2.60 -21.09 49.36
CA ALA A 71 2.91 -20.21 50.50
C ALA A 71 1.71 -20.05 51.46
N LEU A 72 0.51 -19.82 50.90
CA LEU A 72 -0.72 -19.70 51.69
C LEU A 72 -1.07 -20.98 52.48
N SER A 73 -0.60 -22.15 52.03
CA SER A 73 -0.78 -23.41 52.78
C SER A 73 0.14 -23.53 54.01
N LYS A 74 1.18 -22.71 54.10
CA LYS A 74 2.20 -22.76 55.17
C LYS A 74 1.98 -21.72 56.26
N VAL A 75 1.13 -20.72 56.03
CA VAL A 75 0.85 -19.66 57.00
C VAL A 75 -0.20 -20.03 58.04
N SER A 76 -0.01 -19.50 59.25
CA SER A 76 -0.84 -19.69 60.42
C SER A 76 -1.51 -18.41 60.93
N GLY A 77 -1.03 -17.23 60.54
CA GLY A 77 -1.54 -15.92 60.99
C GLY A 77 -2.97 -15.61 60.55
N ASP A 78 -3.61 -14.68 61.25
CA ASP A 78 -4.95 -14.19 60.94
C ASP A 78 -4.93 -13.28 59.70
N TRP A 79 -3.84 -12.56 59.50
CA TRP A 79 -3.58 -11.71 58.34
C TRP A 79 -2.31 -12.14 57.61
N VAL A 80 -2.32 -11.96 56.29
CA VAL A 80 -1.22 -12.25 55.39
C VAL A 80 -0.77 -10.95 54.73
N ILE A 81 0.53 -10.69 54.79
CA ILE A 81 1.21 -9.71 53.93
C ILE A 81 2.01 -10.53 52.92
N PHE A 82 1.68 -10.42 51.64
CA PHE A 82 2.40 -11.12 50.57
C PHE A 82 3.19 -10.09 49.78
N LEU A 83 4.52 -10.13 49.83
CA LEU A 83 5.39 -9.19 49.14
C LEU A 83 6.26 -9.90 48.10
N ASP A 84 6.61 -9.18 47.05
CA ASP A 84 7.73 -9.55 46.18
C ASP A 84 9.06 -9.11 46.84
N ALA A 85 10.19 -9.76 46.51
CA ALA A 85 11.46 -9.54 47.23
C ALA A 85 12.04 -8.13 47.06
N ASP A 86 11.62 -7.43 46.01
CA ASP A 86 11.95 -6.05 45.66
C ASP A 86 10.88 -5.03 46.10
N GLU A 87 9.91 -5.46 46.91
CA GLU A 87 8.90 -4.61 47.54
C GLU A 87 9.17 -4.42 49.04
N TYR A 88 9.09 -3.20 49.56
CA TYR A 88 9.26 -2.89 50.98
C TYR A 88 8.43 -1.71 51.44
N PHE A 89 8.04 -1.65 52.72
CA PHE A 89 7.28 -0.50 53.24
C PHE A 89 8.20 0.69 53.50
N SER A 90 7.75 1.90 53.13
CA SER A 90 8.55 3.11 53.31
C SER A 90 8.89 3.34 54.78
N GLU A 91 10.06 3.93 55.06
CA GLU A 91 10.50 4.19 56.43
C GLU A 91 9.51 5.06 57.22
N GLU A 92 8.89 6.02 56.54
CA GLU A 92 7.90 6.95 57.09
C GLU A 92 6.64 6.24 57.60
N THR A 93 6.21 5.18 56.91
CA THR A 93 4.91 4.54 57.15
C THR A 93 4.99 3.13 57.72
N ARG A 94 6.14 2.44 57.64
CA ARG A 94 6.28 1.04 58.10
C ARG A 94 5.86 0.80 59.54
N LYS A 95 6.03 1.79 60.43
CA LYS A 95 5.61 1.69 61.84
C LYS A 95 4.09 1.59 62.00
N ASN A 96 3.32 2.07 61.02
CA ASN A 96 1.86 2.06 61.06
C ASN A 96 1.27 0.68 60.78
N LEU A 97 2.05 -0.26 60.22
CA LEU A 97 1.59 -1.63 59.92
C LEU A 97 0.96 -2.33 61.13
N GLY A 98 1.63 -2.23 62.29
CA GLY A 98 1.16 -2.81 63.55
C GLY A 98 -0.09 -2.13 64.13
N MET A 99 -0.47 -0.95 63.63
CA MET A 99 -1.68 -0.24 64.02
C MET A 99 -2.84 -0.47 63.05
N VAL A 100 -2.56 -0.44 61.74
CA VAL A 100 -3.58 -0.52 60.69
C VAL A 100 -4.28 -1.88 60.70
N ILE A 101 -3.52 -2.98 60.73
CA ILE A 101 -4.08 -4.33 60.60
C ILE A 101 -5.03 -4.66 61.78
N PRO A 102 -4.66 -4.42 63.06
CA PRO A 102 -5.54 -4.77 64.18
C PRO A 102 -6.81 -3.93 64.29
N GLN A 103 -6.84 -2.74 63.67
CA GLN A 103 -7.97 -1.82 63.71
C GLN A 103 -9.05 -2.13 62.65
N GLN A 104 -8.80 -3.09 61.76
CA GLN A 104 -9.76 -3.40 60.70
C GLN A 104 -10.99 -4.14 61.23
N GLU A 105 -12.16 -3.68 60.78
CA GLU A 105 -13.45 -4.31 61.09
C GLU A 105 -13.47 -5.78 60.64
N PRO A 106 -14.26 -6.66 61.31
CA PRO A 106 -14.37 -8.07 60.92
C PRO A 106 -14.86 -8.30 59.48
N SER A 107 -15.57 -7.33 58.89
CA SER A 107 -16.05 -7.37 57.50
C SER A 107 -14.96 -7.11 56.46
N VAL A 108 -13.81 -6.55 56.86
CA VAL A 108 -12.70 -6.22 55.95
C VAL A 108 -11.84 -7.47 55.73
N ASN A 109 -11.69 -7.85 54.45
CA ASN A 109 -10.90 -9.00 54.03
C ASN A 109 -9.63 -8.61 53.26
N LEU A 110 -9.58 -7.43 52.65
CA LEU A 110 -8.47 -7.00 51.79
C LEU A 110 -8.20 -5.50 51.96
N LEU A 111 -6.93 -5.14 52.09
CA LEU A 111 -6.46 -3.75 52.07
C LEU A 111 -5.73 -3.46 50.75
N LEU A 112 -6.18 -2.43 50.05
CA LEU A 112 -5.47 -1.86 48.91
C LEU A 112 -4.51 -0.78 49.43
N ILE A 113 -3.22 -0.99 49.20
CA ILE A 113 -2.16 -0.04 49.56
C ILE A 113 -1.53 0.53 48.31
N GLN A 114 -1.09 1.79 48.35
CA GLN A 114 -0.40 2.38 47.21
C GLN A 114 1.03 1.85 47.15
N ARG A 115 1.39 1.25 46.02
CA ARG A 115 2.76 0.91 45.62
C ARG A 115 3.32 2.00 44.73
N GLN A 116 4.53 2.46 45.06
CA GLN A 116 5.32 3.40 44.27
C GLN A 116 6.47 2.64 43.62
N ASP A 117 6.47 2.59 42.29
CA ASP A 117 7.58 2.06 41.51
C ASP A 117 8.64 3.16 41.40
N VAL A 118 9.87 2.89 41.81
CA VAL A 118 10.98 3.87 41.82
C VAL A 118 12.13 3.44 40.92
N ASP A 119 12.80 4.42 40.31
CA ASP A 119 14.04 4.18 39.57
C ASP A 119 15.27 4.04 40.49
N GLU A 120 16.45 3.80 39.91
CA GLU A 120 17.72 3.70 40.65
C GLU A 120 18.09 4.98 41.42
N ALA A 121 17.54 6.14 41.02
CA ALA A 121 17.73 7.42 41.69
C ALA A 121 16.68 7.71 42.77
N GLY A 122 15.71 6.80 42.99
CA GLY A 122 14.63 6.95 43.95
C GLY A 122 13.48 7.86 43.47
N LYS A 123 13.43 8.21 42.18
CA LYS A 123 12.32 8.97 41.61
C LYS A 123 11.11 8.05 41.42
N VAL A 124 9.95 8.48 41.91
CA VAL A 124 8.68 7.77 41.68
C VAL A 124 8.31 7.84 40.20
N MET A 125 8.19 6.68 39.58
CA MET A 125 7.85 6.50 38.17
C MET A 125 6.36 6.21 37.97
N LEU A 126 5.78 5.39 38.86
CA LEU A 126 4.37 5.00 38.80
C LEU A 126 3.84 4.78 40.22
N SER A 127 2.56 5.08 40.43
CA SER A 127 1.86 4.79 41.69
C SER A 127 0.55 4.07 41.41
N LEU A 128 0.35 2.90 42.00
CA LEU A 128 -0.88 2.11 41.84
C LEU A 128 -1.31 1.46 43.15
N TYR A 129 -2.59 1.13 43.27
CA TYR A 129 -3.10 0.38 44.42
C TYR A 129 -2.95 -1.13 44.19
N VAL A 130 -2.37 -1.84 45.17
CA VAL A 130 -2.08 -3.28 45.08
C VAL A 130 -2.68 -4.07 46.26
N PRO A 131 -3.15 -5.32 46.03
CA PRO A 131 -3.75 -6.17 47.05
C PRO A 131 -2.71 -7.03 47.79
N ARG A 132 -1.85 -6.40 48.60
CA ARG A 132 -0.74 -7.09 49.29
C ARG A 132 -1.05 -7.55 50.71
N ILE A 133 -2.13 -7.04 51.32
CA ILE A 133 -2.49 -7.33 52.72
C ILE A 133 -3.93 -7.82 52.79
N PHE A 134 -4.14 -9.06 53.22
CA PHE A 134 -5.47 -9.68 53.29
C PHE A 134 -5.62 -10.62 54.47
N ARG A 135 -6.86 -10.85 54.88
CA ARG A 135 -7.20 -11.78 55.97
C ARG A 135 -7.04 -13.21 55.47
N ARG A 136 -6.45 -14.09 56.29
CA ARG A 136 -6.32 -15.51 55.95
C ARG A 136 -7.70 -16.17 55.97
N LYS A 137 -8.13 -16.72 54.83
CA LYS A 137 -9.37 -17.49 54.71
C LYS A 137 -9.18 -18.71 53.82
N ALA A 138 -9.92 -19.77 54.09
CA ALA A 138 -9.80 -21.03 53.37
C ALA A 138 -10.25 -20.90 51.89
N ASP A 139 -11.15 -19.97 51.62
CA ASP A 139 -11.76 -19.66 50.33
C ASP A 139 -10.98 -18.62 49.49
N LEU A 140 -9.89 -18.05 50.02
CA LEU A 140 -9.03 -17.10 49.28
C LEU A 140 -7.85 -17.80 48.61
N ARG A 141 -7.73 -17.66 47.28
CA ARG A 141 -6.65 -18.25 46.48
C ARG A 141 -6.23 -17.33 45.34
N TYR A 142 -4.97 -17.42 44.92
CA TYR A 142 -4.51 -16.79 43.69
C TYR A 142 -4.93 -17.62 42.49
N GLU A 143 -5.39 -16.97 41.42
CA GLU A 143 -5.74 -17.58 40.14
C GLU A 143 -5.03 -16.87 38.99
N GLY A 144 -4.65 -17.63 37.95
CA GLY A 144 -3.87 -17.17 36.80
C GLY A 144 -2.38 -17.50 36.93
N ALA A 145 -1.80 -18.20 35.96
CA ALA A 145 -0.40 -18.62 36.03
C ALA A 145 0.61 -17.45 35.99
N ILE A 146 0.18 -16.30 35.48
CA ILE A 146 0.91 -15.03 35.44
C ILE A 146 -0.09 -13.87 35.50
N HIS A 147 0.31 -12.74 36.10
CA HIS A 147 -0.60 -11.64 36.44
C HIS A 147 -1.76 -12.14 37.30
N GLU A 148 -1.41 -12.93 38.31
CA GLU A 148 -2.34 -13.62 39.19
C GLU A 148 -3.20 -12.66 40.03
N GLU A 149 -4.45 -13.03 40.22
CA GLU A 149 -5.42 -12.27 41.01
C GLU A 149 -5.82 -13.06 42.26
N LEU A 150 -5.91 -12.38 43.40
CA LEU A 150 -6.48 -12.98 44.61
C LEU A 150 -8.01 -13.03 44.48
N ARG A 151 -8.58 -14.23 44.55
CA ARG A 151 -10.02 -14.50 44.39
C ARG A 151 -10.60 -15.22 45.60
N GLN A 152 -11.88 -14.98 45.87
CA GLN A 152 -12.66 -15.62 46.92
C GLN A 152 -13.68 -16.57 46.28
N ASN A 153 -13.45 -17.89 46.37
CA ASN A 153 -14.27 -18.91 45.67
C ASN A 153 -14.43 -18.65 44.15
N GLY A 154 -13.36 -18.19 43.47
CA GLY A 154 -13.39 -17.85 42.04
C GLY A 154 -13.94 -16.45 41.72
N GLU A 155 -14.51 -15.75 42.70
CA GLU A 155 -15.08 -14.41 42.55
C GLU A 155 -14.14 -13.31 43.10
N LEU A 156 -14.47 -12.05 42.81
CA LEU A 156 -13.75 -10.91 43.39
C LEU A 156 -13.87 -10.88 44.92
N VAL A 157 -12.78 -10.52 45.59
CA VAL A 157 -12.74 -10.42 47.05
C VAL A 157 -13.72 -9.34 47.53
N THR A 158 -14.51 -9.67 48.54
CA THR A 158 -15.44 -8.71 49.17
C THR A 158 -14.82 -8.05 50.40
N GLY A 159 -15.32 -6.89 50.82
CA GLY A 159 -14.79 -6.19 52.01
C GLY A 159 -13.41 -5.59 51.78
N ILE A 160 -13.26 -4.86 50.66
CA ILE A 160 -12.02 -4.17 50.28
C ILE A 160 -12.01 -2.76 50.86
N VAL A 161 -10.90 -2.37 51.49
CA VAL A 161 -10.67 -1.00 51.98
C VAL A 161 -9.42 -0.43 51.34
N THR A 162 -9.49 0.80 50.83
CA THR A 162 -8.34 1.53 50.31
C THR A 162 -7.66 2.31 51.43
N ILE A 163 -6.35 2.12 51.61
CA ILE A 163 -5.56 2.80 52.63
C ILE A 163 -4.92 4.06 52.02
N PRO A 164 -5.04 5.23 52.69
CA PRO A 164 -4.37 6.45 52.22
C PRO A 164 -2.84 6.27 52.20
N PRO A 165 -2.12 6.81 51.19
CA PRO A 165 -0.66 6.71 51.10
C PRO A 165 0.06 7.29 52.32
N ALA A 166 -0.48 8.36 52.90
CA ALA A 166 0.02 8.95 54.15
C ALA A 166 0.00 7.99 55.35
N THR A 167 -0.81 6.93 55.28
CA THR A 167 -0.91 5.89 56.32
C THR A 167 0.01 4.71 56.03
N LEU A 168 -0.03 4.16 54.81
CA LEU A 168 0.82 3.06 54.36
C LEU A 168 1.19 3.24 52.89
N THR A 169 2.49 3.20 52.60
CA THR A 169 3.04 3.21 51.24
C THR A 169 4.05 2.09 51.07
N LEU A 170 3.94 1.37 49.96
CA LEU A 170 4.87 0.32 49.54
C LEU A 170 5.79 0.87 48.45
N ILE A 171 7.09 0.59 48.51
CA ILE A 171 8.08 0.96 47.51
C ILE A 171 8.48 -0.30 46.74
N HIS A 172 8.65 -0.19 45.43
CA HIS A 172 9.06 -1.27 44.55
C HIS A 172 10.23 -0.84 43.66
N THR A 173 11.36 -1.55 43.75
CA THR A 173 12.63 -1.19 43.09
C THR A 173 12.96 -2.02 41.84
N GLY A 174 12.06 -2.91 41.41
CA GLY A 174 12.29 -3.90 40.35
C GLY A 174 12.44 -3.37 38.92
N TYR A 175 12.52 -2.05 38.69
CA TYR A 175 12.44 -1.43 37.36
C TYR A 175 13.81 -1.13 36.69
N ALA A 176 14.90 -1.74 37.14
CA ALA A 176 16.25 -1.54 36.61
C ALA A 176 16.57 -2.41 35.37
N GLY A 177 16.16 -1.92 34.19
CA GLY A 177 16.83 -1.95 32.86
C GLY A 177 17.46 -3.21 32.22
N ALA A 178 18.05 -4.16 32.96
CA ALA A 178 18.95 -5.16 32.35
C ALA A 178 18.38 -6.61 32.25
N GLN A 179 17.28 -6.93 32.95
CA GLN A 179 16.65 -8.26 32.93
C GLN A 179 15.42 -8.39 31.99
N GLY A 180 15.09 -7.32 31.26
CA GLY A 180 13.80 -7.16 30.56
C GLY A 180 13.47 -8.24 29.52
N THR A 181 14.40 -8.55 28.61
CA THR A 181 14.09 -9.41 27.45
C THR A 181 13.87 -10.88 27.82
N ALA A 182 14.71 -11.47 28.67
CA ALA A 182 14.53 -12.86 29.10
C ALA A 182 13.24 -13.04 29.95
N LYS A 183 12.95 -12.05 30.81
CA LYS A 183 11.70 -12.00 31.58
C LYS A 183 10.48 -11.88 30.66
N ALA A 184 10.53 -11.00 29.65
CA ALA A 184 9.47 -10.82 28.66
C ALA A 184 9.25 -12.10 27.82
N GLN A 185 10.32 -12.77 27.37
CA GLN A 185 10.21 -14.04 26.63
C GLN A 185 9.55 -15.15 27.48
N ARG A 186 9.95 -15.29 28.74
CA ARG A 186 9.31 -16.22 29.69
C ARG A 186 7.83 -15.88 29.87
N ASN A 187 7.52 -14.62 30.13
CA ASN A 187 6.15 -14.16 30.33
C ASN A 187 5.28 -14.41 29.08
N LEU A 188 5.81 -14.14 27.89
CA LEU A 188 5.12 -14.39 26.63
C LEU A 188 4.75 -15.88 26.48
N LYS A 189 5.70 -16.79 26.78
CA LYS A 189 5.45 -18.23 26.75
C LYS A 189 4.28 -18.62 27.66
N ILE A 190 4.25 -18.12 28.90
CA ILE A 190 3.20 -18.44 29.88
C ILE A 190 1.87 -17.85 29.41
N LEU A 191 1.83 -16.58 29.01
CA LEU A 191 0.63 -15.91 28.52
C LEU A 191 -0.03 -16.63 27.34
N LEU A 192 0.78 -17.05 26.34
CA LEU A 192 0.26 -17.78 25.19
C LEU A 192 -0.29 -19.17 25.57
N GLN A 193 0.36 -19.86 26.51
CA GLN A 193 -0.11 -21.16 27.01
C GLN A 193 -1.42 -21.04 27.80
N GLU A 194 -1.56 -20.01 28.63
CA GLU A 194 -2.77 -19.74 29.39
C GLU A 194 -3.91 -19.31 28.46
N MET A 195 -3.65 -18.37 27.55
CA MET A 195 -4.64 -17.91 26.58
C MET A 195 -5.19 -19.07 25.73
N ALA A 196 -4.35 -20.03 25.33
CA ALA A 196 -4.77 -21.20 24.55
C ALA A 196 -5.73 -22.14 25.31
N LYS A 197 -5.71 -22.13 26.65
CA LYS A 197 -6.56 -22.97 27.52
C LYS A 197 -7.72 -22.19 28.14
N ALA A 198 -7.68 -20.86 28.06
CA ALA A 198 -8.61 -19.99 28.76
C ALA A 198 -10.01 -20.01 28.15
N LYS A 199 -11.03 -20.07 29.01
CA LYS A 199 -12.43 -19.86 28.60
C LYS A 199 -12.68 -18.43 28.11
N ASN A 200 -11.92 -17.46 28.65
CA ASN A 200 -11.96 -16.05 28.26
C ASN A 200 -10.54 -15.58 27.89
N PRO A 201 -10.09 -15.82 26.65
CA PRO A 201 -8.74 -15.42 26.22
C PRO A 201 -8.53 -13.90 26.22
N GLY A 202 -9.62 -13.13 26.21
CA GLY A 202 -9.56 -11.67 26.15
C GLY A 202 -8.79 -11.03 27.30
N HIS A 203 -8.86 -11.62 28.51
CA HIS A 203 -8.16 -11.14 29.72
C HIS A 203 -6.64 -11.00 29.51
N TYR A 204 -6.05 -11.78 28.59
CA TYR A 204 -4.62 -11.76 28.33
C TYR A 204 -4.17 -10.71 27.30
N TYR A 205 -5.08 -10.07 26.58
CA TYR A 205 -4.73 -9.19 25.45
C TYR A 205 -3.89 -7.97 25.89
N GLY A 206 -4.28 -7.29 26.97
CA GLY A 206 -3.48 -6.16 27.49
C GLY A 206 -2.06 -6.58 27.90
N TYR A 207 -1.92 -7.74 28.56
CA TYR A 207 -0.61 -8.26 28.99
C TYR A 207 0.25 -8.73 27.81
N LEU A 208 -0.36 -9.34 26.80
CA LEU A 208 0.33 -9.70 25.56
C LEU A 208 0.82 -8.45 24.84
N ALA A 209 0.00 -7.40 24.76
CA ALA A 209 0.39 -6.14 24.13
C ALA A 209 1.65 -5.54 24.77
N GLU A 210 1.68 -5.43 26.10
CA GLU A 210 2.86 -4.93 26.85
C GLU A 210 4.08 -5.84 26.68
N THR A 211 3.86 -7.16 26.68
CA THR A 211 4.96 -8.13 26.55
C THR A 211 5.60 -8.08 25.16
N TYR A 212 4.79 -8.01 24.10
CA TYR A 212 5.29 -7.85 22.73
C TYR A 212 5.99 -6.50 22.53
N ASP A 213 5.48 -5.43 23.15
CA ASP A 213 6.14 -4.12 23.11
C ASP A 213 7.53 -4.16 23.77
N GLY A 214 7.64 -4.80 24.94
CA GLY A 214 8.93 -5.03 25.61
C GLY A 214 9.93 -5.91 24.83
N LEU A 215 9.45 -6.67 23.84
CA LEU A 215 10.27 -7.47 22.92
C LEU A 215 10.59 -6.72 21.61
N GLY A 216 10.04 -5.52 21.40
CA GLY A 216 10.19 -4.75 20.17
C GLY A 216 9.31 -5.21 19.01
N ASP A 217 8.35 -6.12 19.25
CA ASP A 217 7.40 -6.59 18.25
C ASP A 217 6.19 -5.64 18.18
N ARG A 218 6.36 -4.55 17.44
CA ARG A 218 5.35 -3.50 17.28
C ARG A 218 4.03 -4.03 16.73
N GLU A 219 4.06 -4.97 15.80
CA GLU A 219 2.87 -5.43 15.10
C GLU A 219 1.96 -6.22 16.05
N ASN A 220 2.51 -7.22 16.75
CA ASN A 220 1.73 -7.97 17.72
C ASN A 220 1.32 -7.11 18.93
N ALA A 221 2.17 -6.17 19.37
CA ALA A 221 1.82 -5.24 20.43
C ALA A 221 0.56 -4.42 20.08
N MET A 222 0.52 -3.82 18.88
CA MET A 222 -0.64 -3.06 18.42
C MET A 222 -1.87 -3.95 18.22
N LYS A 223 -1.70 -5.15 17.63
CA LYS A 223 -2.78 -6.12 17.41
C LYS A 223 -3.49 -6.46 18.72
N TYR A 224 -2.75 -6.88 19.74
CA TYR A 224 -3.33 -7.27 21.02
C TYR A 224 -3.90 -6.06 21.78
N ALA A 225 -3.29 -4.87 21.67
CA ALA A 225 -3.85 -3.66 22.27
C ALA A 225 -5.22 -3.28 21.65
N TYR A 226 -5.38 -3.39 20.33
CA TYR A 226 -6.69 -3.18 19.69
C TYR A 226 -7.71 -4.24 20.10
N MET A 227 -7.31 -5.50 20.21
CA MET A 227 -8.20 -6.58 20.69
C MET A 227 -8.65 -6.33 22.13
N ASP A 228 -7.76 -5.84 22.99
CA ASP A 228 -8.08 -5.49 24.37
C ASP A 228 -9.06 -4.30 24.44
N ILE A 229 -8.80 -3.23 23.69
CA ILE A 229 -9.67 -2.05 23.61
C ILE A 229 -11.08 -2.39 23.12
N ARG A 230 -11.24 -3.34 22.19
CA ARG A 230 -12.56 -3.79 21.72
C ARG A 230 -13.43 -4.41 22.81
N ARG A 231 -12.84 -4.86 23.92
CA ARG A 231 -13.57 -5.36 25.08
C ARG A 231 -14.20 -4.22 25.89
N GLY A 232 -13.81 -2.96 25.64
CA GLY A 232 -14.20 -1.78 26.39
C GLY A 232 -13.52 -1.69 27.75
N ARG A 233 -13.91 -0.69 28.55
CA ARG A 233 -13.40 -0.48 29.91
C ARG A 233 -13.59 -1.71 30.79
N GLN A 234 -12.48 -2.23 31.34
CA GLN A 234 -12.49 -3.33 32.30
C GLN A 234 -12.41 -2.79 33.75
N LEU A 235 -12.89 -3.58 34.72
CA LEU A 235 -12.82 -3.27 36.16
C LEU A 235 -11.54 -3.81 36.80
N GLU A 236 -10.40 -3.49 36.17
CA GLU A 236 -9.06 -3.91 36.62
C GLU A 236 -8.21 -2.66 36.83
N THR A 237 -7.21 -2.71 37.71
CA THR A 237 -6.23 -1.64 37.81
C THR A 237 -5.39 -1.58 36.53
N TYR A 238 -5.17 -0.38 36.00
CA TYR A 238 -4.42 -0.16 34.76
C TYR A 238 -5.15 -0.65 33.51
N ALA A 239 -6.50 -0.63 33.51
CA ALA A 239 -7.31 -1.04 32.37
C ALA A 239 -7.12 -0.14 31.14
N SER A 240 -6.53 1.05 31.33
CA SER A 240 -6.25 2.02 30.26
C SER A 240 -4.89 1.83 29.56
N ARG A 241 -4.11 0.81 29.94
CA ARG A 241 -2.76 0.52 29.42
C ARG A 241 -2.67 0.39 27.90
N SER A 242 -3.62 -0.32 27.30
CA SER A 242 -3.64 -0.60 25.86
C SER A 242 -3.86 0.68 25.05
N TYR A 243 -4.66 1.61 25.58
CA TYR A 243 -4.80 2.95 25.01
C TYR A 243 -3.49 3.72 25.07
N ARG A 244 -2.80 3.75 26.22
CA ARG A 244 -1.50 4.43 26.36
C ARG A 244 -0.47 3.88 25.37
N LEU A 245 -0.36 2.55 25.28
CA LEU A 245 0.54 1.88 24.35
C LEU A 245 0.25 2.31 22.91
N LEU A 246 -1.00 2.20 22.45
CA LEU A 246 -1.35 2.61 21.09
C LEU A 246 -1.09 4.08 20.83
N LEU A 247 -1.45 4.97 21.76
CA LEU A 247 -1.26 6.42 21.58
C LEU A 247 0.22 6.79 21.45
N VAL A 248 1.10 6.18 22.26
CA VAL A 248 2.55 6.32 22.12
C VAL A 248 3.01 5.81 20.76
N LYS A 249 2.62 4.59 20.37
CA LYS A 249 3.03 4.01 19.07
C LYS A 249 2.54 4.80 17.87
N LEU A 250 1.35 5.38 17.94
CA LEU A 250 0.79 6.20 16.87
C LEU A 250 1.34 7.63 16.88
N SER A 251 1.99 8.07 17.96
CA SER A 251 2.68 9.36 18.01
C SER A 251 4.03 9.36 17.30
N GLU A 252 4.64 8.18 17.09
CA GLU A 252 5.97 8.02 16.48
C GLU A 252 6.04 8.51 15.03
N LYS A 253 4.91 8.52 14.31
CA LYS A 253 4.82 8.96 12.91
C LYS A 253 3.74 10.02 12.76
N LYS A 254 4.10 11.19 12.20
CA LYS A 254 3.14 12.29 11.96
C LYS A 254 1.92 11.80 11.16
N ARG A 255 2.12 10.99 10.12
CA ARG A 255 1.05 10.44 9.26
C ARG A 255 -0.02 9.62 9.99
N ASP A 256 0.29 9.08 11.17
CA ASP A 256 -0.63 8.24 11.94
C ASP A 256 -1.57 9.08 12.84
N TYR A 257 -1.50 10.42 12.79
CA TYR A 257 -2.27 11.29 13.70
C TYR A 257 -3.78 11.07 13.64
N ARG A 258 -4.35 10.64 12.50
CA ARG A 258 -5.78 10.33 12.39
C ARG A 258 -6.17 9.07 13.16
N GLU A 259 -5.35 8.03 13.06
CA GLU A 259 -5.53 6.82 13.87
C GLU A 259 -5.34 7.16 15.36
N ARG A 260 -4.31 7.94 15.68
CA ARG A 260 -4.08 8.45 17.04
C ARG A 260 -5.30 9.21 17.56
N GLN A 261 -5.88 10.07 16.74
CA GLN A 261 -7.09 10.84 17.06
C GLN A 261 -8.29 9.91 17.31
N ARG A 262 -8.50 8.88 16.49
CA ARG A 262 -9.58 7.90 16.72
C ARG A 262 -9.39 7.14 18.02
N VAL A 263 -8.17 6.63 18.26
CA VAL A 263 -7.82 5.92 19.50
C VAL A 263 -7.96 6.85 20.72
N ALA A 264 -7.56 8.11 20.62
CA ALA A 264 -7.69 9.09 21.69
C ALA A 264 -9.16 9.41 22.01
N GLN A 265 -10.01 9.50 20.99
CA GLN A 265 -11.46 9.65 21.17
C GLN A 265 -12.08 8.45 21.88
N MET A 266 -11.67 7.23 21.50
CA MET A 266 -12.09 6.00 22.19
C MET A 266 -11.61 5.99 23.65
N ALA A 267 -10.35 6.36 23.89
CA ALA A 267 -9.78 6.47 25.23
C ALA A 267 -10.57 7.48 26.10
N LEU A 268 -10.96 8.62 25.52
CA LEU A 268 -11.78 9.63 26.21
C LEU A 268 -13.21 9.19 26.46
N LYS A 269 -13.77 8.32 25.62
CA LYS A 269 -15.09 7.74 25.82
C LYS A 269 -15.07 6.79 27.02
N ASP A 270 -14.04 5.95 27.11
CA ASP A 270 -13.93 4.94 28.15
C ASP A 270 -13.41 5.52 29.48
N TYR A 271 -12.46 6.46 29.41
CA TYR A 271 -11.78 7.07 30.55
C TYR A 271 -11.78 8.62 30.48
N PRO A 272 -12.96 9.27 30.48
CA PRO A 272 -13.06 10.73 30.39
C PRO A 272 -12.43 11.47 31.57
N GLU A 273 -12.19 10.80 32.70
CA GLU A 273 -11.57 11.35 33.90
C GLU A 273 -10.05 11.47 33.81
N LEU A 274 -9.39 10.76 32.88
CA LEU A 274 -7.93 10.73 32.79
C LEU A 274 -7.40 11.97 32.03
N PRO A 275 -6.64 12.86 32.69
CA PRO A 275 -6.18 14.12 32.07
C PRO A 275 -5.25 13.88 30.87
N GLU A 276 -4.41 12.84 30.90
CA GLU A 276 -3.50 12.52 29.81
C GLU A 276 -4.23 12.19 28.50
N PHE A 277 -5.42 11.59 28.52
CA PHE A 277 -6.16 11.28 27.29
C PHE A 277 -6.77 12.53 26.64
N HIS A 278 -7.09 13.56 27.42
CA HIS A 278 -7.45 14.87 26.86
C HIS A 278 -6.23 15.53 26.21
N ALA A 279 -5.05 15.41 26.84
CA ALA A 279 -3.80 15.93 26.27
C ALA A 279 -3.38 15.19 25.00
N GLU A 280 -3.47 13.86 24.98
CA GLU A 280 -3.21 13.03 23.79
C GLU A 280 -4.17 13.36 22.65
N TYR A 281 -5.46 13.55 22.96
CA TYR A 281 -6.41 13.98 21.94
C TYR A 281 -6.07 15.39 21.42
N ALA A 282 -5.66 16.31 22.29
CA ALA A 282 -5.22 17.63 21.89
C ALA A 282 -3.99 17.59 20.96
N GLU A 283 -2.98 16.78 21.27
CA GLU A 283 -1.79 16.62 20.43
C GLU A 283 -2.15 16.03 19.05
N SER A 284 -3.02 15.02 19.00
CA SER A 284 -3.46 14.46 17.70
C SER A 284 -4.24 15.47 16.85
N LEU A 285 -5.09 16.30 17.46
CA LEU A 285 -5.76 17.42 16.77
C LEU A 285 -4.77 18.48 16.29
N ALA A 286 -3.76 18.81 17.09
CA ALA A 286 -2.74 19.78 16.71
C ALA A 286 -1.86 19.28 15.55
N ALA A 287 -1.62 17.96 15.46
CA ALA A 287 -0.94 17.34 14.32
C ALA A 287 -1.75 17.44 13.02
N GLY A 288 -3.09 17.54 13.11
CA GLY A 288 -4.00 17.90 12.01
C GLY A 288 -4.37 19.39 11.96
N TRP A 289 -3.54 20.26 12.56
CA TRP A 289 -3.69 21.72 12.58
C TRP A 289 -4.97 22.30 13.21
N GLU A 290 -5.72 21.52 13.97
CA GLU A 290 -6.94 21.95 14.67
C GLU A 290 -6.65 22.64 16.02
N TYR A 291 -5.78 23.66 16.00
CA TYR A 291 -5.21 24.26 17.21
C TYR A 291 -6.23 24.83 18.20
N GLY A 292 -7.36 25.34 17.71
CA GLY A 292 -8.41 25.88 18.56
C GLY A 292 -9.07 24.82 19.46
N ARG A 293 -9.34 23.63 18.90
CA ARG A 293 -9.89 22.50 19.65
C ARG A 293 -8.83 21.85 20.54
N ALA A 294 -7.60 21.73 20.04
CA ALA A 294 -6.47 21.24 20.81
C ALA A 294 -6.25 22.07 22.09
N ALA A 295 -6.24 23.40 21.99
CA ALA A 295 -6.06 24.27 23.15
C ALA A 295 -7.17 24.13 24.21
N ALA A 296 -8.42 23.93 23.78
CA ALA A 296 -9.56 23.71 24.67
C ALA A 296 -9.48 22.36 25.41
N LEU A 297 -8.99 21.31 24.74
CA LEU A 297 -8.79 20.00 25.36
C LEU A 297 -7.62 20.01 26.35
N LEU A 298 -6.53 20.73 26.06
CA LEU A 298 -5.46 20.92 27.04
C LEU A 298 -5.94 21.67 28.29
N ASP A 299 -6.82 22.66 28.14
CA ASP A 299 -7.42 23.35 29.29
C ASP A 299 -8.13 22.36 30.23
N LYS A 300 -8.92 21.47 29.61
CA LYS A 300 -9.63 20.41 30.32
C LYS A 300 -8.68 19.40 30.96
N ALA A 301 -7.63 18.99 30.26
CA ALA A 301 -6.58 18.12 30.80
C ALA A 301 -5.94 18.71 32.06
N ILE A 302 -5.53 19.98 32.00
CA ILE A 302 -4.91 20.71 33.12
C ILE A 302 -5.88 20.84 34.29
N SER A 303 -7.16 21.09 34.04
CA SER A 303 -8.17 21.15 35.09
C SER A 303 -8.36 19.81 35.79
N LEU A 304 -8.43 18.70 35.04
CA LEU A 304 -8.63 17.36 35.58
C LEU A 304 -7.43 16.87 36.39
N GLY A 305 -6.21 17.22 35.97
CA GLY A 305 -4.98 16.78 36.63
C GLY A 305 -4.73 17.39 38.01
N LYS A 306 -5.32 18.53 38.36
CA LYS A 306 -5.10 19.19 39.66
C LYS A 306 -5.66 18.43 40.85
N ASP A 307 -6.79 17.74 40.67
CA ASP A 307 -7.54 17.09 41.75
C ASP A 307 -7.94 15.64 41.38
N TYR A 308 -7.08 14.92 40.65
CA TYR A 308 -7.37 13.55 40.23
C TYR A 308 -7.42 12.59 41.44
N LYS A 309 -8.54 11.88 41.61
CA LYS A 309 -8.77 10.89 42.69
C LYS A 309 -9.29 9.54 42.15
N GLY A 310 -9.07 9.26 40.87
CA GLY A 310 -9.53 8.02 40.24
C GLY A 310 -8.68 6.81 40.61
N LEU A 311 -9.21 5.61 40.30
CA LEU A 311 -8.54 4.33 40.54
C LEU A 311 -7.50 3.98 39.47
N GLU A 312 -7.65 4.53 38.26
CA GLU A 312 -6.63 4.39 37.22
C GLU A 312 -5.44 5.28 37.56
N PRO A 313 -4.19 4.80 37.46
CA PRO A 313 -3.06 5.68 37.68
C PRO A 313 -3.02 6.72 36.57
N THR A 314 -2.65 7.94 36.94
CA THR A 314 -2.37 9.01 35.98
C THR A 314 -0.88 9.30 35.97
N LEU A 315 -0.35 9.56 34.78
CA LEU A 315 1.02 10.06 34.60
C LEU A 315 1.10 11.59 34.72
N PHE A 316 -0.02 12.23 35.06
CA PHE A 316 -0.14 13.68 35.13
C PHE A 316 0.32 14.20 36.50
N ASP A 317 1.55 14.69 36.56
CA ASP A 317 2.09 15.38 37.72
C ASP A 317 2.13 16.92 37.53
N ALA A 318 2.65 17.63 38.53
CA ALA A 318 2.78 19.09 38.48
C ALA A 318 3.76 19.58 37.39
N GLU A 319 4.75 18.78 37.01
CA GLU A 319 5.70 19.11 35.95
C GLU A 319 5.04 19.00 34.58
N MET A 320 4.34 17.89 34.36
CA MET A 320 3.52 17.61 33.19
C MET A 320 2.43 18.68 33.01
N GLY A 321 1.78 19.11 34.10
CA GLY A 321 0.82 20.21 34.06
C GLY A 321 1.41 21.53 33.54
N ARG A 322 2.66 21.86 33.92
CA ARG A 322 3.37 23.04 33.40
C ARG A 322 3.74 22.88 31.92
N LEU A 323 4.15 21.68 31.51
CA LEU A 323 4.43 21.38 30.11
C LEU A 323 3.17 21.60 29.24
N TRP A 324 2.03 21.08 29.68
CA TRP A 324 0.76 21.25 28.97
C TRP A 324 0.26 22.69 28.93
N GLN A 325 0.49 23.49 29.98
CA GLN A 325 0.21 24.93 29.94
C GLN A 325 1.04 25.65 28.86
N LYS A 326 2.34 25.35 28.77
CA LYS A 326 3.20 25.90 27.72
C LYS A 326 2.72 25.47 26.34
N ARG A 327 2.32 24.21 26.20
CA ARG A 327 1.80 23.64 24.96
C ARG A 327 0.47 24.27 24.53
N GLN A 328 -0.44 24.49 25.48
CA GLN A 328 -1.71 25.19 25.25
C GLN A 328 -1.47 26.63 24.77
N ALA A 329 -0.56 27.37 25.42
CA ALA A 329 -0.21 28.73 25.01
C ALA A 329 0.34 28.75 23.56
N HIS A 330 1.14 27.76 23.19
CA HIS A 330 1.62 27.60 21.82
C HIS A 330 0.49 27.35 20.81
N PHE A 331 -0.46 26.46 21.11
CA PHE A 331 -1.63 26.24 20.25
C PHE A 331 -2.53 27.47 20.11
N LEU A 332 -2.68 28.27 21.18
CA LEU A 332 -3.39 29.54 21.10
C LEU A 332 -2.67 30.56 20.21
N ALA A 333 -1.33 30.60 20.24
CA ALA A 333 -0.53 31.45 19.35
C ALA A 333 -0.68 31.03 17.87
N LEU A 334 -0.66 29.73 17.59
CA LEU A 334 -0.88 29.19 16.23
C LEU A 334 -2.31 29.48 15.75
N LYS A 335 -3.32 29.26 16.60
CA LYS A 335 -4.72 29.64 16.31
C LYS A 335 -4.85 31.12 15.94
N LYS A 336 -4.20 32.00 16.70
CA LYS A 336 -4.19 33.44 16.44
C LYS A 336 -3.53 33.75 15.10
N THR A 337 -2.39 33.12 14.82
CA THR A 337 -1.65 33.28 13.55
C THR A 337 -2.53 32.85 12.37
N ALA A 338 -3.17 31.68 12.43
CA ALA A 338 -4.09 31.17 11.40
C ALA A 338 -5.23 32.14 11.06
N ALA A 339 -5.73 32.87 12.06
CA ALA A 339 -6.78 33.87 11.88
C ALA A 339 -6.29 35.22 11.33
N GLN A 340 -4.98 35.50 11.40
CA GLN A 340 -4.38 36.75 10.94
C GLN A 340 -3.81 36.66 9.52
N ILE A 341 -3.45 35.46 9.06
CA ILE A 341 -2.95 35.24 7.69
C ILE A 341 -4.04 35.61 6.69
N ARG A 342 -3.70 36.46 5.71
CA ARG A 342 -4.55 36.74 4.56
C ARG A 342 -4.15 35.88 3.37
N ILE A 343 -5.10 35.14 2.81
CA ILE A 343 -4.89 34.21 1.69
C ILE A 343 -5.72 34.66 0.49
N THR A 344 -5.08 34.80 -0.67
CA THR A 344 -5.78 34.95 -1.95
C THR A 344 -5.71 33.62 -2.72
N ALA A 345 -6.86 33.04 -3.06
CA ALA A 345 -6.95 31.91 -3.98
C ALA A 345 -7.02 32.42 -5.43
N CYS A 346 -6.24 31.81 -6.32
CA CYS A 346 -6.14 32.17 -7.74
C CYS A 346 -6.35 30.94 -8.62
N VAL A 347 -7.01 31.15 -9.77
CA VAL A 347 -7.18 30.15 -10.82
C VAL A 347 -7.20 30.82 -12.19
N ILE A 348 -6.66 30.14 -13.20
CA ILE A 348 -6.83 30.50 -14.62
C ILE A 348 -7.88 29.58 -15.25
N THR A 349 -8.76 30.12 -16.08
CA THR A 349 -9.87 29.34 -16.65
C THR A 349 -10.01 29.50 -18.16
N LYS A 350 -10.53 28.44 -18.80
CA LYS A 350 -11.12 28.47 -20.14
C LYS A 350 -12.14 27.35 -20.28
N ASN A 351 -13.43 27.70 -20.34
CA ASN A 351 -14.54 26.75 -20.43
C ASN A 351 -14.57 25.73 -19.27
N GLU A 352 -14.47 26.22 -18.04
CA GLU A 352 -14.41 25.44 -16.80
C GLU A 352 -15.73 25.48 -16.01
N ALA A 353 -16.88 25.69 -16.66
CA ALA A 353 -18.17 25.80 -15.99
C ALA A 353 -18.51 24.56 -15.14
N LYS A 354 -18.00 23.38 -15.53
CA LYS A 354 -18.14 22.13 -14.77
C LYS A 354 -17.42 22.15 -13.42
N ASN A 355 -16.25 22.79 -13.34
CA ASN A 355 -15.34 22.67 -12.21
C ASN A 355 -15.34 23.91 -11.30
N ILE A 356 -15.61 25.09 -11.86
CA ILE A 356 -15.44 26.37 -11.16
C ILE A 356 -16.29 26.50 -9.89
N GLY A 357 -17.50 25.92 -9.87
CA GLY A 357 -18.35 25.90 -8.68
C GLY A 357 -17.70 25.16 -7.50
N LYS A 358 -17.19 23.94 -7.74
CA LYS A 358 -16.49 23.14 -6.74
C LYS A 358 -15.20 23.81 -6.26
N TRP A 359 -14.47 24.43 -7.19
CA TRP A 359 -13.27 25.19 -6.87
C TRP A 359 -13.58 26.34 -5.90
N LEU A 360 -14.65 27.12 -6.16
CA LEU A 360 -15.06 28.23 -5.29
C LEU A 360 -15.51 27.75 -3.91
N GLU A 361 -16.34 26.70 -3.84
CA GLU A 361 -16.77 26.10 -2.58
C GLU A 361 -15.57 25.67 -1.71
N ASN A 362 -14.54 25.11 -2.34
CA ASN A 362 -13.30 24.74 -1.65
C ASN A 362 -12.48 25.96 -1.21
N ALA A 363 -12.25 26.90 -2.13
CA ALA A 363 -11.43 28.09 -1.91
C ALA A 363 -11.97 28.98 -0.79
N GLN A 364 -13.30 29.18 -0.73
CA GLN A 364 -13.95 30.05 0.26
C GLN A 364 -13.78 29.57 1.72
N VAL A 365 -13.42 28.30 1.95
CA VAL A 365 -13.19 27.78 3.31
C VAL A 365 -11.89 28.34 3.91
N TYR A 366 -10.87 28.59 3.08
CA TYR A 366 -9.56 29.05 3.54
C TYR A 366 -9.16 30.45 3.05
N ALA A 367 -9.62 30.90 1.89
CA ALA A 367 -9.21 32.16 1.29
C ALA A 367 -10.07 33.34 1.76
N ASP A 368 -9.44 34.51 1.88
CA ASP A 368 -10.12 35.80 2.13
C ASP A 368 -10.55 36.47 0.82
N GLU A 369 -9.93 36.06 -0.29
CA GLU A 369 -10.17 36.60 -1.63
C GLU A 369 -10.02 35.48 -2.67
N CYS A 370 -10.94 35.42 -3.63
CA CYS A 370 -10.85 34.52 -4.78
C CYS A 370 -10.71 35.33 -6.08
N ILE A 371 -9.71 34.99 -6.90
CA ILE A 371 -9.41 35.61 -8.18
C ILE A 371 -9.52 34.56 -9.28
N VAL A 372 -10.31 34.86 -10.30
CA VAL A 372 -10.49 34.04 -11.49
C VAL A 372 -10.00 34.83 -12.69
N LEU A 373 -8.92 34.39 -13.32
CA LEU A 373 -8.43 34.98 -14.56
C LEU A 373 -8.91 34.15 -15.75
N ASP A 374 -9.88 34.69 -16.49
CA ASP A 374 -10.45 34.06 -17.66
C ASP A 374 -9.61 34.33 -18.92
N THR A 375 -9.30 33.26 -19.64
CA THR A 375 -8.49 33.32 -20.88
C THR A 375 -9.31 33.28 -22.16
N GLY A 376 -10.60 33.60 -22.08
CA GLY A 376 -11.55 33.62 -23.20
C GLY A 376 -12.55 32.45 -23.16
N SER A 377 -13.21 32.24 -22.01
CA SER A 377 -14.32 31.29 -21.90
C SER A 377 -15.52 31.74 -22.75
N THR A 378 -16.17 30.76 -23.37
CA THR A 378 -17.39 30.89 -24.16
C THR A 378 -18.61 30.27 -23.50
N ASP A 379 -18.41 29.55 -22.40
CA ASP A 379 -19.47 28.96 -21.58
C ASP A 379 -19.80 29.84 -20.34
N GLU A 380 -20.52 29.27 -19.37
CA GLU A 380 -20.98 30.00 -18.17
C GLU A 380 -19.89 30.22 -17.11
N THR A 381 -18.62 29.87 -17.36
CA THR A 381 -17.53 29.93 -16.36
C THR A 381 -17.45 31.27 -15.65
N CYS A 382 -17.38 32.38 -16.40
CA CYS A 382 -17.25 33.72 -15.84
C CYS A 382 -18.47 34.13 -14.99
N THR A 383 -19.67 33.75 -15.44
CA THR A 383 -20.92 34.03 -14.75
C THR A 383 -20.98 33.29 -13.42
N LEU A 384 -20.65 32.00 -13.42
CA LEU A 384 -20.61 31.17 -12.21
C LEU A 384 -19.53 31.65 -11.23
N ALA A 385 -18.34 32.03 -11.73
CA ALA A 385 -17.28 32.60 -10.92
C ALA A 385 -17.71 33.89 -10.20
N ALA A 386 -18.34 34.83 -10.92
CA ALA A 386 -18.81 36.08 -10.35
C ALA A 386 -19.96 35.85 -9.34
N GLN A 387 -20.89 34.94 -9.62
CA GLN A 387 -21.97 34.56 -8.70
C GLN A 387 -21.44 33.91 -7.43
N GLY A 388 -20.37 33.11 -7.53
CA GLY A 388 -19.64 32.54 -6.40
C GLY A 388 -18.70 33.52 -5.69
N GLY A 389 -18.82 34.83 -5.95
CA GLY A 389 -18.11 35.87 -5.21
C GLY A 389 -16.64 36.07 -5.58
N ALA A 390 -16.14 35.45 -6.65
CA ALA A 390 -14.79 35.71 -7.13
C ALA A 390 -14.69 37.00 -7.95
N LYS A 391 -13.51 37.63 -7.90
CA LYS A 391 -13.14 38.73 -8.78
C LYS A 391 -12.69 38.14 -10.11
N VAL A 392 -13.47 38.37 -11.16
CA VAL A 392 -13.19 37.85 -12.50
C VAL A 392 -12.47 38.90 -13.34
N TYR A 393 -11.31 38.53 -13.88
CA TYR A 393 -10.52 39.36 -14.80
C TYR A 393 -10.37 38.64 -16.13
N SER A 394 -10.24 39.36 -17.23
CA SER A 394 -10.04 38.78 -18.57
C SER A 394 -8.62 39.02 -19.06
N TYR A 395 -8.02 38.00 -19.65
CA TYR A 395 -6.71 38.05 -20.27
C TYR A 395 -6.75 37.32 -21.61
N ALA A 396 -6.27 37.94 -22.69
CA ALA A 396 -6.24 37.28 -23.99
C ALA A 396 -5.24 36.11 -23.96
N TRP A 397 -5.71 34.91 -24.33
CA TRP A 397 -4.85 33.72 -24.45
C TRP A 397 -3.71 33.95 -25.45
N GLN A 398 -2.47 33.70 -25.02
CA GLN A 398 -1.24 33.95 -25.78
C GLN A 398 -0.37 32.69 -25.98
N ASP A 399 -0.97 31.50 -25.87
CA ASP A 399 -0.23 30.22 -25.91
C ASP A 399 0.85 30.12 -24.80
N ASP A 400 0.56 30.67 -23.62
CA ASP A 400 1.48 30.72 -22.47
C ASP A 400 0.72 30.71 -21.13
N PHE A 401 0.79 29.57 -20.43
CA PHE A 401 0.18 29.38 -19.11
C PHE A 401 0.87 30.23 -18.03
N ALA A 402 2.20 30.37 -18.07
CA ALA A 402 2.94 31.19 -17.11
C ALA A 402 2.56 32.68 -17.26
N ALA A 403 2.36 33.17 -18.48
CA ALA A 403 1.91 34.54 -18.71
C ALA A 403 0.53 34.80 -18.08
N ALA A 404 -0.42 33.87 -18.26
CA ALA A 404 -1.73 33.96 -17.63
C ALA A 404 -1.62 33.90 -16.09
N ARG A 405 -0.87 32.95 -15.53
CA ARG A 405 -0.69 32.90 -14.07
C ARG A 405 -0.06 34.17 -13.52
N ASN A 406 1.00 34.68 -14.17
CA ASN A 406 1.66 35.92 -13.77
C ASN A 406 0.77 37.16 -13.89
N GLU A 407 -0.16 37.19 -14.85
CA GLU A 407 -1.18 38.24 -14.95
C GLU A 407 -2.12 38.18 -13.73
N ALA A 408 -2.59 36.99 -13.35
CA ALA A 408 -3.44 36.82 -12.17
C ALA A 408 -2.76 37.33 -10.88
N LEU A 409 -1.45 37.12 -10.75
CA LEU A 409 -0.65 37.56 -9.59
C LEU A 409 -0.66 39.09 -9.40
N LYS A 410 -0.94 39.89 -10.43
CA LYS A 410 -1.00 41.36 -10.31
C LYS A 410 -2.18 41.85 -9.46
N TYR A 411 -3.21 41.02 -9.31
CA TYR A 411 -4.45 41.38 -8.63
C TYR A 411 -4.51 40.88 -7.17
N VAL A 412 -3.53 40.07 -6.75
CA VAL A 412 -3.46 39.44 -5.42
C VAL A 412 -3.25 40.46 -4.31
N GLN A 413 -4.02 40.34 -3.22
CA GLN A 413 -3.89 41.21 -2.04
C GLN A 413 -3.46 40.48 -0.75
N GLY A 414 -3.56 39.15 -0.73
CA GLY A 414 -3.17 38.30 0.40
C GLY A 414 -1.65 38.22 0.59
N ASP A 415 -1.25 37.86 1.80
CA ASP A 415 0.15 37.61 2.16
C ASP A 415 0.61 36.25 1.62
N TRP A 416 -0.34 35.31 1.53
CA TRP A 416 -0.20 33.99 0.92
C TRP A 416 -1.10 33.84 -0.29
N ILE A 417 -0.64 33.05 -1.24
CA ILE A 417 -1.31 32.75 -2.51
C ILE A 417 -1.56 31.25 -2.56
N ALA A 418 -2.80 30.87 -2.83
CA ALA A 418 -3.18 29.51 -3.18
C ALA A 418 -3.53 29.47 -4.67
N PHE A 419 -2.62 28.95 -5.52
CA PHE A 419 -2.82 28.94 -6.96
C PHE A 419 -3.06 27.51 -7.43
N LEU A 420 -4.35 27.14 -7.53
CA LEU A 420 -4.82 25.82 -7.93
C LEU A 420 -5.36 25.87 -9.37
N ASP A 421 -5.31 24.74 -10.06
CA ASP A 421 -6.03 24.58 -11.32
C ASP A 421 -7.54 24.43 -11.08
N ALA A 422 -8.36 24.69 -12.09
CA ALA A 422 -9.82 24.64 -11.94
C ALA A 422 -10.33 23.24 -11.54
N ASP A 423 -9.62 22.19 -11.95
CA ASP A 423 -9.87 20.79 -11.61
C ASP A 423 -9.10 20.29 -10.38
N GLU A 424 -8.51 21.21 -9.60
CA GLU A 424 -7.81 20.94 -8.34
C GLU A 424 -8.53 21.54 -7.13
N TYR A 425 -8.48 20.84 -6.00
CA TYR A 425 -9.04 21.31 -4.74
C TYR A 425 -8.38 20.63 -3.54
N PHE A 426 -8.30 21.30 -2.38
CA PHE A 426 -7.77 20.66 -1.16
C PHE A 426 -8.74 19.59 -0.68
N ASP A 427 -8.22 18.42 -0.27
CA ASP A 427 -9.03 17.36 0.33
C ASP A 427 -9.71 17.84 1.62
N ARG A 428 -9.01 18.70 2.37
CA ARG A 428 -9.41 19.25 3.67
C ARG A 428 -9.11 20.74 3.72
N PRO A 429 -9.95 21.57 3.08
CA PRO A 429 -9.66 22.99 2.94
C PRO A 429 -9.65 23.73 4.28
N ALA A 430 -10.34 23.23 5.31
CA ALA A 430 -10.34 23.83 6.65
C ALA A 430 -8.96 23.81 7.34
N GLU A 431 -8.05 22.94 6.93
CA GLU A 431 -6.74 22.78 7.55
C GLU A 431 -5.66 23.70 6.95
N VAL A 432 -5.90 24.26 5.76
CA VAL A 432 -4.92 25.10 5.03
C VAL A 432 -4.42 26.27 5.89
N ARG A 433 -5.32 26.98 6.58
CA ARG A 433 -4.94 28.10 7.46
C ARG A 433 -4.08 27.65 8.64
N GLY A 434 -4.40 26.50 9.21
CA GLY A 434 -3.64 25.94 10.32
C GLY A 434 -2.26 25.48 9.87
N ALA A 435 -2.15 24.85 8.71
CA ALA A 435 -0.88 24.47 8.10
C ALA A 435 0.01 25.70 7.83
N LEU A 436 -0.53 26.76 7.24
CA LEU A 436 0.22 28.00 7.04
C LEU A 436 0.63 28.67 8.35
N ALA A 437 -0.18 28.58 9.42
CA ALA A 437 0.22 29.08 10.73
C ALA A 437 1.40 28.31 11.33
N GLU A 438 1.47 26.99 11.11
CA GLU A 438 2.65 26.18 11.45
C GLU A 438 3.85 26.60 10.62
N CYS A 439 3.67 26.80 9.31
CA CYS A 439 4.71 27.32 8.42
C CYS A 439 5.30 28.63 8.96
N GLU A 440 4.46 29.61 9.31
CA GLU A 440 4.91 30.90 9.84
C GLU A 440 5.71 30.79 11.15
N HIS A 441 5.37 29.84 12.02
CA HIS A 441 6.05 29.66 13.31
C HIS A 441 7.32 28.82 13.21
N SER A 442 7.22 27.64 12.58
CA SER A 442 8.26 26.61 12.58
C SER A 442 9.19 26.72 11.37
N TYR A 443 8.70 27.29 10.28
CA TYR A 443 9.39 27.38 8.99
C TYR A 443 9.29 28.80 8.41
N SER A 444 9.44 29.83 9.25
CA SER A 444 9.21 31.25 8.89
C SER A 444 9.93 31.72 7.61
N GLN A 445 11.09 31.12 7.29
CA GLN A 445 11.88 31.42 6.09
C GLN A 445 11.34 30.77 4.80
N ALA A 446 10.40 29.82 4.90
CA ALA A 446 9.82 29.17 3.74
C ALA A 446 9.07 30.19 2.87
N GLU A 447 9.37 30.17 1.59
CA GLU A 447 8.80 31.05 0.57
C GLU A 447 7.61 30.39 -0.14
N ALA A 448 7.61 29.07 -0.17
CA ALA A 448 6.55 28.27 -0.75
C ALA A 448 6.38 26.94 0.02
N VAL A 449 5.17 26.39 -0.06
CA VAL A 449 4.84 25.06 0.45
C VAL A 449 4.69 24.12 -0.73
N ARG A 450 5.47 23.03 -0.69
CA ARG A 450 5.37 21.92 -1.62
C ARG A 450 4.38 20.91 -1.05
N LEU A 451 3.34 20.62 -1.82
CA LEU A 451 2.18 19.84 -1.42
C LEU A 451 2.06 18.58 -2.26
N THR A 452 1.48 17.53 -1.68
CA THR A 452 1.13 16.30 -2.40
C THR A 452 -0.10 16.55 -3.27
N ILE A 453 0.04 16.35 -4.57
CA ILE A 453 -1.06 16.33 -5.54
C ILE A 453 -1.43 14.86 -5.78
N CYS A 454 -2.69 14.52 -5.53
CA CYS A 454 -3.27 13.21 -5.75
C CYS A 454 -4.16 13.27 -7.00
N ASN A 455 -3.69 12.69 -8.10
CA ASN A 455 -4.51 12.50 -9.30
C ASN A 455 -5.53 11.41 -9.03
N VAL A 456 -6.80 11.71 -9.24
CA VAL A 456 -7.92 10.78 -9.01
C VAL A 456 -8.77 10.63 -10.24
N ASP A 457 -9.19 9.39 -10.49
CA ASP A 457 -10.17 9.09 -11.52
C ASP A 457 -11.58 9.29 -10.95
N ALA A 458 -12.22 10.40 -11.33
CA ALA A 458 -13.59 10.68 -10.91
C ALA A 458 -14.61 9.71 -11.53
N ASP A 459 -14.26 9.02 -12.62
CA ASP A 459 -15.11 8.07 -13.33
C ASP A 459 -14.92 6.63 -12.81
N ASP A 460 -13.80 6.33 -12.13
CA ASP A 460 -13.50 5.06 -11.44
C ASP A 460 -13.50 5.22 -9.90
N GLY A 461 -14.61 5.71 -9.36
CA GLY A 461 -14.82 5.71 -7.90
C GLY A 461 -13.85 6.55 -7.08
N TRP A 462 -13.23 7.58 -7.67
CA TRP A 462 -12.18 8.42 -7.06
C TRP A 462 -10.87 7.69 -6.79
N ARG A 463 -10.60 6.59 -7.51
CA ARG A 463 -9.34 5.85 -7.41
C ARG A 463 -8.15 6.78 -7.63
N GLU A 464 -7.18 6.74 -6.73
CA GLU A 464 -5.93 7.48 -6.90
C GLU A 464 -5.10 6.81 -8.01
N ILE A 465 -4.81 7.58 -9.06
CA ILE A 465 -4.02 7.18 -10.21
C ILE A 465 -2.53 7.39 -9.87
N SER A 466 -2.15 8.60 -9.49
CA SER A 466 -0.75 8.91 -9.20
C SER A 466 -0.63 10.05 -8.20
N ARG A 467 0.55 10.15 -7.58
CA ARG A 467 0.90 11.25 -6.70
C ARG A 467 2.23 11.88 -7.09
N PHE A 468 2.30 13.19 -6.93
CA PHE A 468 3.53 13.95 -7.10
C PHE A 468 3.50 15.17 -6.19
N CYS A 469 4.64 15.82 -6.01
CA CYS A 469 4.72 17.02 -5.20
C CYS A 469 4.82 18.27 -6.10
N ASN A 470 4.01 19.29 -5.82
CA ASN A 470 4.07 20.56 -6.53
C ASN A 470 3.79 21.75 -5.59
N ILE A 471 4.23 22.93 -5.99
CA ILE A 471 3.95 24.18 -5.27
C ILE A 471 2.55 24.66 -5.67
N ARG A 472 1.68 24.79 -4.67
CA ARG A 472 0.35 25.41 -4.80
C ARG A 472 0.11 26.51 -3.77
N LEU A 473 0.92 26.58 -2.71
CA LEU A 473 0.90 27.66 -1.72
C LEU A 473 2.23 28.39 -1.72
N PHE A 474 2.23 29.72 -1.80
CA PHE A 474 3.46 30.51 -1.74
C PHE A 474 3.20 31.93 -1.25
N ARG A 475 4.26 32.57 -0.74
CA ARG A 475 4.20 33.94 -0.26
C ARG A 475 4.02 34.90 -1.44
N ASN A 476 3.21 35.93 -1.23
CA ASN A 476 3.07 37.01 -2.20
C ASN A 476 4.35 37.87 -2.20
N ARG A 477 5.27 37.56 -3.12
CA ARG A 477 6.54 38.26 -3.30
C ARG A 477 6.70 38.66 -4.76
N GLU A 478 7.22 39.86 -5.01
CA GLU A 478 7.43 40.36 -6.38
C GLU A 478 8.41 39.51 -7.19
N TYR A 479 9.35 38.86 -6.51
CA TYR A 479 10.40 38.06 -7.14
C TYR A 479 9.99 36.59 -7.41
N LEU A 480 8.79 36.15 -6.99
CA LEU A 480 8.29 34.79 -7.27
C LEU A 480 7.35 34.84 -8.47
N ARG A 481 7.76 34.26 -9.61
CA ARG A 481 6.99 34.27 -10.86
C ARG A 481 7.01 32.91 -11.53
N TYR A 482 5.95 32.62 -12.27
CA TYR A 482 5.88 31.42 -13.09
C TYR A 482 6.76 31.59 -14.34
N TRP A 483 7.47 30.52 -14.71
CA TRP A 483 8.27 30.44 -15.93
C TRP A 483 7.99 29.12 -16.65
N GLY A 484 8.01 29.14 -17.98
CA GLY A 484 7.71 27.99 -18.84
C GLY A 484 6.28 28.04 -19.39
N ARG A 485 6.11 27.88 -20.71
CA ARG A 485 4.82 28.08 -21.39
C ARG A 485 3.73 27.07 -21.05
N ILE A 486 4.08 25.84 -20.68
CA ILE A 486 3.15 24.68 -20.49
C ILE A 486 3.41 23.93 -19.20
N HIS A 487 4.68 23.81 -18.82
CA HIS A 487 5.08 23.21 -17.56
C HIS A 487 5.61 24.32 -16.69
N GLU A 488 4.72 25.24 -16.38
CA GLU A 488 5.04 26.43 -15.64
C GLU A 488 5.48 26.06 -14.22
N ASN A 489 6.66 26.55 -13.84
CA ASN A 489 7.19 26.36 -12.51
C ASN A 489 7.28 27.72 -11.83
N LEU A 490 6.89 27.78 -10.57
CA LEU A 490 7.14 28.95 -9.75
C LEU A 490 8.64 29.01 -9.45
N ALA A 491 9.29 30.10 -9.84
CA ALA A 491 10.71 30.31 -9.66
C ALA A 491 11.02 31.71 -9.15
N HIS A 492 12.22 31.87 -8.59
CA HIS A 492 12.76 33.19 -8.30
C HIS A 492 13.19 33.86 -9.63
N VAL A 493 12.81 35.12 -9.86
CA VAL A 493 13.12 35.84 -11.12
C VAL A 493 14.62 36.01 -11.41
N GLN A 494 15.47 35.83 -10.40
CA GLN A 494 16.94 35.80 -10.51
C GLN A 494 17.54 34.38 -10.46
N ASP A 495 16.72 33.34 -10.67
CA ASP A 495 17.13 31.94 -10.69
C ASP A 495 17.84 31.47 -9.40
N LYS A 496 17.36 31.94 -8.25
CA LYS A 496 17.80 31.49 -6.93
C LYS A 496 16.94 30.32 -6.46
N ALA A 497 17.56 29.37 -5.76
CA ALA A 497 16.84 28.27 -5.13
C ALA A 497 15.84 28.81 -4.09
N LEU A 498 14.59 28.32 -4.16
CA LEU A 498 13.53 28.69 -3.21
C LEU A 498 13.70 27.95 -1.89
N THR A 499 13.41 28.62 -0.79
CA THR A 499 13.27 27.95 0.51
C THR A 499 11.88 27.31 0.60
N LEU A 500 11.82 25.98 0.61
CA LEU A 500 10.55 25.24 0.60
C LEU A 500 10.26 24.60 1.95
N TRP A 501 8.99 24.62 2.35
CA TRP A 501 8.47 23.71 3.37
C TRP A 501 7.71 22.57 2.66
N GLU A 502 8.05 21.33 2.98
CA GLU A 502 7.34 20.15 2.48
C GLU A 502 6.29 19.73 3.51
N GLU A 503 5.03 19.69 3.08
CA GLU A 503 3.93 19.25 3.93
C GLU A 503 3.13 18.14 3.23
N PRO A 504 3.51 16.86 3.43
CA PRO A 504 2.92 15.75 2.68
C PRO A 504 1.49 15.41 3.09
N GLU A 505 1.06 15.81 4.30
CA GLU A 505 -0.27 15.50 4.80
C GLU A 505 -1.34 16.45 4.25
N LEU A 506 -0.99 17.68 3.86
CA LEU A 506 -1.92 18.60 3.21
C LEU A 506 -2.00 18.29 1.71
N LYS A 507 -3.11 17.68 1.28
CA LYS A 507 -3.26 17.10 -0.06
C LYS A 507 -4.17 17.94 -0.96
N VAL A 508 -3.82 17.97 -2.23
CA VAL A 508 -4.65 18.53 -3.31
C VAL A 508 -5.13 17.37 -4.17
N MET A 509 -6.43 17.29 -4.40
CA MET A 509 -7.06 16.32 -5.29
C MET A 509 -7.16 16.92 -6.68
N HIS A 510 -6.76 16.16 -7.70
CA HIS A 510 -6.76 16.60 -9.11
C HIS A 510 -7.64 15.65 -9.95
N THR A 511 -8.66 16.19 -10.62
CA THR A 511 -9.66 15.39 -11.39
C THR A 511 -9.50 15.40 -12.92
N GLY A 512 -8.45 16.04 -13.45
CA GLY A 512 -8.26 16.28 -14.89
C GLY A 512 -7.84 15.08 -15.76
N TYR A 513 -7.89 13.84 -15.26
CA TYR A 513 -7.24 12.64 -15.83
C TYR A 513 -8.19 11.61 -16.48
N SER A 514 -9.31 12.02 -17.08
CA SER A 514 -10.11 11.07 -17.88
C SER A 514 -9.47 10.77 -19.25
N THR A 515 -9.54 9.52 -19.70
CA THR A 515 -8.79 8.98 -20.88
C THR A 515 -9.05 9.76 -22.17
N GLY A 516 -10.28 10.26 -22.37
CA GLY A 516 -10.64 11.07 -23.55
C GLY A 516 -10.11 12.50 -23.55
N ILE A 517 -9.90 13.10 -22.38
CA ILE A 517 -9.39 14.47 -22.22
C ILE A 517 -7.86 14.49 -22.31
N ILE A 518 -7.19 13.43 -21.83
CA ILE A 518 -5.73 13.28 -21.85
C ILE A 518 -5.16 13.30 -23.27
N GLN A 519 -5.77 12.59 -24.23
CA GLN A 519 -5.26 12.57 -25.60
C GLN A 519 -5.30 13.96 -26.25
N GLN A 520 -6.40 14.70 -26.10
CA GLN A 520 -6.52 16.06 -26.65
C GLN A 520 -5.57 17.05 -25.96
N LYS A 521 -5.44 16.97 -24.62
CA LYS A 521 -4.47 17.77 -23.84
C LYS A 521 -3.04 17.50 -24.31
N ASN A 522 -2.64 16.24 -24.50
CA ASN A 522 -1.28 15.88 -24.94
C ASN A 522 -1.01 16.26 -26.40
N GLN A 523 -1.98 16.14 -27.30
CA GLN A 523 -1.83 16.64 -28.68
C GLN A 523 -1.58 18.15 -28.72
N ARG A 524 -2.37 18.92 -27.96
CA ARG A 524 -2.19 20.37 -27.83
C ARG A 524 -0.82 20.71 -27.23
N ASN A 525 -0.44 20.05 -26.14
CA ASN A 525 0.84 20.30 -25.46
C ASN A 525 2.02 19.98 -26.39
N LEU A 526 1.98 18.87 -27.13
CA LEU A 526 3.00 18.52 -28.11
C LEU A 526 3.14 19.58 -29.21
N ALA A 527 2.04 20.13 -29.71
CA ALA A 527 2.08 21.20 -30.70
C ALA A 527 2.74 22.48 -30.15
N LEU A 528 2.47 22.83 -28.90
CA LEU A 528 3.07 23.98 -28.23
C LEU A 528 4.58 23.78 -27.96
N ILE A 529 4.99 22.58 -27.53
CA ILE A 529 6.43 22.25 -27.35
C ILE A 529 7.16 22.35 -28.69
N ARG A 530 6.57 21.82 -29.77
CA ARG A 530 7.16 21.91 -31.12
C ARG A 530 7.29 23.36 -31.61
N LYS A 531 6.31 24.22 -31.27
CA LYS A 531 6.37 25.65 -31.57
C LYS A 531 7.50 26.34 -30.79
N ASP A 532 7.64 26.04 -29.50
CA ASP A 532 8.72 26.59 -28.68
C ASP A 532 10.11 26.16 -29.19
N ILE A 533 10.27 24.88 -29.57
CA ILE A 533 11.50 24.37 -30.22
C ILE A 533 11.78 25.10 -31.53
N ALA A 534 10.75 25.42 -32.33
CA ALA A 534 10.93 26.16 -33.58
C ALA A 534 11.35 27.62 -33.35
N GLU A 535 10.90 28.25 -32.26
CA GLU A 535 11.19 29.65 -31.91
C GLU A 535 12.53 29.81 -31.17
N HIS A 536 12.85 28.91 -30.25
CA HIS A 536 13.96 29.05 -29.28
C HIS A 536 15.01 27.95 -29.38
N GLY A 537 14.83 26.97 -30.27
CA GLY A 537 15.70 25.80 -30.42
C GLY A 537 15.39 24.68 -29.42
N GLU A 538 15.86 23.48 -29.73
CA GLU A 538 15.72 22.31 -28.84
C GLU A 538 16.65 22.44 -27.62
N GLN A 539 16.11 22.22 -26.42
CA GLN A 539 16.78 22.36 -25.14
C GLN A 539 16.56 21.08 -24.30
N ASP A 540 17.49 20.83 -23.38
CA ASP A 540 17.55 19.64 -22.53
C ASP A 540 16.30 19.39 -21.66
N TRP A 541 15.58 20.44 -21.29
CA TRP A 541 14.35 20.34 -20.49
C TRP A 541 13.13 19.88 -21.31
N HIS A 542 13.17 19.96 -22.65
CA HIS A 542 12.06 19.51 -23.50
C HIS A 542 11.86 17.99 -23.46
N TYR A 543 12.94 17.22 -23.27
CA TYR A 543 12.92 15.77 -23.43
C TYR A 543 11.94 15.04 -22.52
N ARG A 544 11.81 15.50 -21.27
CA ARG A 544 10.88 14.91 -20.30
C ARG A 544 9.43 15.07 -20.75
N TYR A 545 9.10 16.26 -21.24
CA TYR A 545 7.75 16.60 -21.68
C TYR A 545 7.39 15.97 -23.02
N LEU A 546 8.35 15.89 -23.94
CA LEU A 546 8.20 15.14 -25.19
C LEU A 546 7.98 13.65 -24.92
N ALA A 547 8.72 13.06 -23.98
CA ALA A 547 8.55 11.66 -23.59
C ALA A 547 7.12 11.39 -23.06
N ASP A 548 6.64 12.20 -22.12
CA ASP A 548 5.29 12.07 -21.55
C ASP A 548 4.19 12.22 -22.63
N CYS A 549 4.32 13.23 -23.51
CA CYS A 549 3.35 13.46 -24.59
C CYS A 549 3.34 12.30 -25.60
N CYS A 550 4.51 11.88 -26.08
CA CYS A 550 4.64 10.78 -27.04
C CYS A 550 4.12 9.46 -26.44
N TYR A 551 4.41 9.18 -25.17
CA TYR A 551 3.91 7.97 -24.51
C TYR A 551 2.39 7.96 -24.46
N SER A 552 1.79 9.07 -24.04
CA SER A 552 0.32 9.23 -23.94
C SER A 552 -0.39 9.15 -25.30
N LEU A 553 0.32 9.44 -26.38
CA LEU A 553 -0.19 9.34 -27.76
C LEU A 553 0.07 7.96 -28.39
N GLY A 554 0.68 7.03 -27.67
CA GLY A 554 1.04 5.70 -28.17
C GLY A 554 2.27 5.68 -29.08
N GLU A 555 3.02 6.78 -29.15
CA GLU A 555 4.26 6.90 -29.93
C GLU A 555 5.46 6.35 -29.13
N TYR A 556 5.38 5.09 -28.67
CA TYR A 556 6.29 4.50 -27.68
C TYR A 556 7.78 4.58 -28.07
N LYS A 557 8.11 4.42 -29.36
CA LYS A 557 9.49 4.53 -29.84
C LYS A 557 10.07 5.94 -29.71
N GLN A 558 9.25 6.96 -29.95
CA GLN A 558 9.68 8.36 -29.73
C GLN A 558 9.74 8.67 -28.24
N ALA A 559 8.77 8.18 -27.47
CA ALA A 559 8.73 8.34 -26.03
C ALA A 559 10.00 7.77 -25.36
N GLN A 560 10.39 6.55 -25.74
CA GLN A 560 11.61 5.90 -25.25
C GLN A 560 12.86 6.70 -25.60
N LEU A 561 12.99 7.19 -26.84
CA LEU A 561 14.11 8.01 -27.28
C LEU A 561 14.23 9.28 -26.43
N TYR A 562 13.13 10.00 -26.24
CA TYR A 562 13.13 11.22 -25.45
C TYR A 562 13.35 10.96 -23.96
N ALA A 563 12.83 9.85 -23.42
CA ALA A 563 13.08 9.45 -22.04
C ALA A 563 14.57 9.13 -21.80
N LEU A 564 15.23 8.44 -22.74
CA LEU A 564 16.68 8.20 -22.68
C LEU A 564 17.48 9.50 -22.77
N ARG A 565 17.11 10.42 -23.69
CA ARG A 565 17.74 11.76 -23.74
C ARG A 565 17.54 12.55 -22.46
N ALA A 566 16.37 12.44 -21.83
CA ALA A 566 16.10 13.07 -20.54
C ALA A 566 16.92 12.47 -19.39
N ILE A 567 17.28 11.19 -19.47
CA ILE A 567 18.17 10.53 -18.50
C ILE A 567 19.61 11.02 -18.66
N ASP A 568 20.08 11.17 -19.91
CA ASP A 568 21.44 11.64 -20.23
C ASP A 568 21.61 13.16 -20.07
N SER A 569 20.51 13.89 -19.96
CA SER A 569 20.47 15.35 -19.85
C SER A 569 21.10 15.85 -18.53
N PRO A 570 21.84 16.97 -18.57
CA PRO A 570 22.30 17.66 -17.35
C PRO A 570 21.14 18.26 -16.54
N VAL A 571 19.95 18.43 -17.15
CA VAL A 571 18.76 18.99 -16.50
C VAL A 571 17.97 17.89 -15.81
N LYS A 572 18.05 17.88 -14.47
CA LYS A 572 17.37 16.89 -13.62
C LYS A 572 16.13 17.48 -12.95
N GLY A 573 14.95 16.87 -13.17
CA GLY A 573 13.77 17.08 -12.34
C GLY A 573 13.98 16.64 -10.88
N VAL A 574 13.77 17.56 -9.94
CA VAL A 574 13.86 17.27 -8.49
C VAL A 574 12.75 16.31 -8.07
N GLY A 575 13.11 15.14 -7.55
CA GLY A 575 12.17 14.13 -7.06
C GLY A 575 11.31 13.47 -8.15
N THR A 576 11.71 13.56 -9.43
CA THR A 576 11.04 12.85 -10.54
C THR A 576 12.03 12.16 -11.49
N GLN A 577 13.27 11.94 -11.08
CA GLN A 577 14.30 11.28 -11.88
C GLN A 577 13.90 9.86 -12.27
N SER A 578 13.42 9.08 -11.30
CA SER A 578 13.00 7.69 -11.46
C SER A 578 11.94 7.52 -12.55
N ARG A 579 11.04 8.51 -12.73
CA ARG A 579 9.94 8.48 -13.68
C ARG A 579 10.40 8.24 -15.12
N MET A 580 11.55 8.80 -15.53
CA MET A 580 12.05 8.57 -16.89
C MET A 580 12.58 7.14 -17.08
N TYR A 581 13.18 6.56 -16.05
CA TYR A 581 13.60 5.14 -16.09
C TYR A 581 12.38 4.22 -16.14
N TYR A 582 11.35 4.51 -15.36
CA TYR A 582 10.10 3.76 -15.41
C TYR A 582 9.42 3.91 -16.78
N MET A 583 9.37 5.13 -17.33
CA MET A 583 8.85 5.39 -18.68
C MET A 583 9.58 4.57 -19.75
N VAL A 584 10.92 4.48 -19.68
CA VAL A 584 11.69 3.62 -20.58
C VAL A 584 11.23 2.17 -20.44
N LEU A 585 11.14 1.62 -19.21
CA LEU A 585 10.67 0.25 -18.99
C LEU A 585 9.27 0.00 -19.55
N SER A 586 8.34 0.93 -19.34
CA SER A 586 6.98 0.84 -19.91
C SER A 586 6.99 0.89 -21.44
N CYS A 587 7.87 1.71 -22.05
CA CYS A 587 8.08 1.70 -23.49
C CYS A 587 8.68 0.38 -23.98
N MET A 588 9.68 -0.17 -23.27
CA MET A 588 10.30 -1.45 -23.62
C MET A 588 9.26 -2.58 -23.61
N GLU A 589 8.38 -2.60 -22.61
CA GLU A 589 7.26 -3.53 -22.53
C GLU A 589 6.28 -3.36 -23.71
N ALA A 590 5.85 -2.12 -23.98
CA ALA A 590 4.93 -1.81 -25.08
C ALA A 590 5.52 -2.16 -26.47
N LEU A 591 6.83 -1.96 -26.64
CA LEU A 591 7.59 -2.30 -27.85
C LEU A 591 7.97 -3.79 -27.92
N ARG A 592 7.68 -4.57 -26.87
CA ARG A 592 8.02 -6.00 -26.74
C ARG A 592 9.51 -6.27 -26.87
N GLU A 593 10.32 -5.38 -26.31
CA GLU A 593 11.78 -5.57 -26.26
C GLU A 593 12.17 -6.78 -25.42
N PRO A 594 13.34 -7.39 -25.67
CA PRO A 594 13.75 -8.61 -24.98
C PRO A 594 13.71 -8.46 -23.45
N GLN A 595 13.07 -9.41 -22.76
CA GLN A 595 12.95 -9.37 -21.30
C GLN A 595 14.31 -9.33 -20.59
N SER A 596 15.37 -9.88 -21.19
CA SER A 596 16.74 -9.79 -20.68
C SER A 596 17.26 -8.35 -20.63
N GLU A 597 16.90 -7.52 -21.61
CA GLU A 597 17.27 -6.11 -21.66
C GLU A 597 16.44 -5.30 -20.66
N GLN A 598 15.14 -5.59 -20.55
CA GLN A 598 14.26 -5.00 -19.53
C GLN A 598 14.76 -5.29 -18.12
N MET A 599 15.15 -6.54 -17.86
CA MET A 599 15.73 -6.98 -16.59
C MET A 599 17.04 -6.25 -16.28
N ALA A 600 17.92 -6.12 -17.26
CA ALA A 600 19.19 -5.41 -17.10
C ALA A 600 18.98 -3.92 -16.81
N PHE A 601 18.06 -3.27 -17.53
CA PHE A 601 17.71 -1.86 -17.35
C PHE A 601 17.04 -1.62 -15.99
N ALA A 602 16.05 -2.43 -15.61
CA ALA A 602 15.40 -2.36 -14.31
C ALA A 602 16.41 -2.57 -13.17
N GLY A 603 17.33 -3.52 -13.30
CA GLY A 603 18.39 -3.75 -12.33
C GLY A 603 19.38 -2.58 -12.23
N ALA A 604 19.66 -1.86 -13.32
CA ALA A 604 20.46 -0.64 -13.31
C ALA A 604 19.72 0.51 -12.60
N ALA A 605 18.43 0.70 -12.90
CA ALA A 605 17.58 1.69 -12.24
C ALA A 605 17.44 1.41 -10.73
N ALA A 606 17.26 0.15 -10.33
CA ALA A 606 17.19 -0.26 -8.92
C ALA A 606 18.48 0.04 -8.13
N ARG A 607 19.65 0.06 -8.78
CA ARG A 607 20.91 0.49 -8.14
C ARG A 607 21.00 2.00 -7.93
N LEU A 608 20.38 2.78 -8.82
CA LEU A 608 20.35 4.24 -8.73
C LEU A 608 19.28 4.72 -7.73
N PHE A 609 18.17 3.99 -7.63
CA PHE A 609 17.04 4.30 -6.74
C PHE A 609 16.70 3.10 -5.82
N PRO A 610 17.62 2.70 -4.92
CA PRO A 610 17.47 1.49 -4.11
C PRO A 610 16.27 1.50 -3.15
N GLN A 611 15.79 2.69 -2.80
CA GLN A 611 14.64 2.91 -1.92
C GLN A 611 13.29 2.78 -2.63
N LEU A 612 13.26 2.88 -3.97
CA LEU A 612 12.01 2.84 -4.71
C LEU A 612 11.53 1.40 -4.95
N PRO A 613 10.23 1.11 -4.73
CA PRO A 613 9.67 -0.22 -4.94
C PRO A 613 9.53 -0.61 -6.43
N ASP A 614 9.43 0.38 -7.32
CA ASP A 614 9.09 0.26 -8.74
C ASP A 614 9.96 -0.73 -9.51
N PHE A 615 11.28 -0.56 -9.42
CA PHE A 615 12.21 -1.35 -10.23
C PHE A 615 12.34 -2.78 -9.71
N TRP A 616 12.21 -2.97 -8.39
CA TRP A 616 12.13 -4.30 -7.79
C TRP A 616 10.84 -5.02 -8.21
N ALA A 617 9.72 -4.28 -8.31
CA ALA A 617 8.47 -4.82 -8.82
C ALA A 617 8.60 -5.29 -10.26
N VAL A 618 9.13 -4.45 -11.16
CA VAL A 618 9.35 -4.81 -12.57
C VAL A 618 10.23 -6.06 -12.70
N GLN A 619 11.37 -6.12 -11.97
CA GLN A 619 12.22 -7.31 -11.98
C GLN A 619 11.48 -8.56 -11.45
N GLY A 620 10.72 -8.42 -10.36
CA GLY A 620 9.93 -9.52 -9.80
C GLY A 620 8.87 -10.05 -10.76
N MET A 621 8.18 -9.16 -11.48
CA MET A 621 7.18 -9.53 -12.50
C MET A 621 7.84 -10.24 -13.70
N LEU A 622 8.98 -9.75 -14.18
CA LEU A 622 9.73 -10.40 -15.26
C LEU A 622 10.24 -11.80 -14.86
N LEU A 623 10.68 -11.98 -13.61
CA LEU A 623 11.08 -13.29 -13.08
C LEU A 623 9.89 -14.25 -13.00
N GLN A 624 8.74 -13.77 -12.53
CA GLN A 624 7.49 -14.54 -12.49
C GLN A 624 7.10 -15.00 -13.91
N GLN A 625 7.11 -14.10 -14.90
CA GLN A 625 6.77 -14.42 -16.29
C GLN A 625 7.71 -15.46 -16.91
N ASN A 626 8.97 -15.52 -16.47
CA ASN A 626 9.96 -16.53 -16.88
C ASN A 626 9.85 -17.85 -16.09
N GLY A 627 8.86 -17.98 -15.20
CA GLY A 627 8.67 -19.16 -14.34
C GLY A 627 9.67 -19.27 -13.19
N GLN A 628 10.45 -18.23 -12.90
CA GLN A 628 11.38 -18.18 -11.76
C GLN A 628 10.66 -17.72 -10.49
N TYR A 629 9.67 -18.50 -10.05
CA TYR A 629 8.73 -18.08 -9.00
C TYR A 629 9.37 -17.74 -7.65
N ALA A 630 10.43 -18.46 -7.23
CA ALA A 630 11.10 -18.21 -5.96
C ALA A 630 11.85 -16.86 -5.94
N GLU A 631 12.53 -16.52 -7.04
CA GLU A 631 13.21 -15.24 -7.18
C GLU A 631 12.20 -14.10 -7.38
N GLY A 632 11.15 -14.34 -8.18
CA GLY A 632 10.03 -13.41 -8.34
C GLY A 632 9.37 -13.05 -7.02
N GLU A 633 9.04 -14.04 -6.19
CA GLU A 633 8.49 -13.84 -4.84
C GLU A 633 9.39 -12.94 -3.99
N ALA A 634 10.71 -13.18 -3.99
CA ALA A 634 11.65 -12.42 -3.20
C ALA A 634 11.70 -10.94 -3.62
N TYR A 635 11.70 -10.67 -4.93
CA TYR A 635 11.73 -9.31 -5.48
C TYR A 635 10.40 -8.57 -5.26
N LEU A 636 9.25 -9.22 -5.50
CA LEU A 636 7.92 -8.63 -5.29
C LEU A 636 7.65 -8.35 -3.81
N THR A 637 8.04 -9.26 -2.91
CA THR A 637 7.96 -9.05 -1.45
C THR A 637 8.81 -7.87 -1.02
N LYS A 638 10.01 -7.72 -1.60
CA LYS A 638 10.87 -6.58 -1.34
C LYS A 638 10.25 -5.28 -1.83
N ALA A 639 9.65 -5.27 -3.03
CA ALA A 639 8.94 -4.11 -3.56
C ALA A 639 7.80 -3.67 -2.62
N LEU A 640 6.95 -4.59 -2.17
CA LEU A 640 5.87 -4.28 -1.22
C LEU A 640 6.38 -3.73 0.12
N ARG A 641 7.52 -4.25 0.62
CA ARG A 641 8.15 -3.74 1.84
C ARG A 641 8.65 -2.31 1.63
N LEU A 642 9.32 -2.04 0.52
CA LEU A 642 9.82 -0.69 0.20
C LEU A 642 8.66 0.31 0.07
N ALA A 643 7.54 -0.09 -0.54
CA ALA A 643 6.37 0.77 -0.67
C ALA A 643 5.77 1.22 0.68
N GLN A 644 5.85 0.38 1.73
CA GLN A 644 5.39 0.77 3.08
C GLN A 644 6.27 1.85 3.75
N HIS A 645 7.51 1.97 3.26
CA HIS A 645 8.57 2.82 3.79
C HIS A 645 8.97 3.95 2.83
N ASP A 646 8.25 4.14 1.73
CA ASP A 646 8.49 5.24 0.81
C ASP A 646 8.27 6.58 1.53
N ASP A 647 9.30 7.42 1.52
CA ASP A 647 9.31 8.75 2.15
C ASP A 647 8.86 9.85 1.18
N GLY A 648 8.51 9.49 -0.07
CA GLY A 648 7.94 10.38 -1.07
C GLY A 648 8.95 11.38 -1.66
N ARG A 649 10.25 11.21 -1.38
CA ARG A 649 11.31 12.11 -1.91
C ARG A 649 11.51 11.97 -3.42
N GLU A 650 11.14 10.83 -3.97
CA GLU A 650 11.25 10.50 -5.38
C GLU A 650 9.92 9.90 -5.85
N ALA A 651 9.44 10.31 -7.03
CA ALA A 651 8.17 9.84 -7.55
C ALA A 651 8.19 8.32 -7.80
N SER A 652 7.11 7.66 -7.39
CA SER A 652 6.90 6.22 -7.60
C SER A 652 5.60 6.00 -8.40
N ALA A 653 5.68 5.16 -9.41
CA ALA A 653 4.57 4.59 -10.16
C ALA A 653 4.05 3.29 -9.49
N PHE A 654 4.57 2.90 -8.33
CA PHE A 654 4.19 1.65 -7.69
C PHE A 654 2.70 1.57 -7.32
N GLY A 655 2.06 2.70 -7.00
CA GLY A 655 0.62 2.75 -6.75
C GLY A 655 -0.22 2.24 -7.95
N ASP A 656 0.22 2.50 -9.18
CA ASP A 656 -0.45 2.03 -10.40
C ASP A 656 -0.39 0.51 -10.52
N ILE A 657 0.72 -0.08 -10.09
CA ILE A 657 1.01 -1.50 -10.25
C ILE A 657 0.88 -2.30 -8.96
N GLU A 658 0.46 -1.71 -7.83
CA GLU A 658 0.44 -2.41 -6.53
C GLU A 658 -0.50 -3.62 -6.56
N ALA A 659 -1.68 -3.47 -7.16
CA ALA A 659 -2.63 -4.56 -7.33
C ALA A 659 -2.02 -5.69 -8.18
N LEU A 660 -1.38 -5.32 -9.30
CA LEU A 660 -0.69 -6.25 -10.19
C LEU A 660 0.49 -6.95 -9.49
N VAL A 661 1.26 -6.23 -8.67
CA VAL A 661 2.36 -6.78 -7.87
C VAL A 661 1.85 -7.79 -6.86
N CYS A 662 0.75 -7.47 -6.15
CA CYS A 662 0.11 -8.40 -5.24
C CYS A 662 -0.42 -9.64 -5.99
N ALA A 663 -1.00 -9.45 -7.19
CA ALA A 663 -1.47 -10.53 -8.05
C ALA A 663 -0.33 -11.47 -8.46
N ARG A 664 0.78 -10.91 -8.95
CA ARG A 664 1.98 -11.64 -9.37
C ARG A 664 2.65 -12.35 -8.20
N LEU A 665 2.65 -11.74 -7.02
CA LEU A 665 3.18 -12.36 -5.81
C LEU A 665 2.32 -13.56 -5.39
N ALA A 666 1.00 -13.41 -5.43
CA ALA A 666 0.07 -14.49 -5.14
C ALA A 666 0.27 -15.66 -6.12
N ASP A 667 0.47 -15.38 -7.41
CA ASP A 667 0.79 -16.40 -8.42
C ASP A 667 2.10 -17.13 -8.10
N CYS A 668 3.19 -16.40 -7.82
CA CYS A 668 4.45 -16.99 -7.38
C CYS A 668 4.25 -17.91 -6.18
N GLN A 669 3.52 -17.46 -5.16
CA GLN A 669 3.26 -18.20 -3.93
C GLN A 669 2.43 -19.45 -4.18
N ALA A 670 1.40 -19.37 -5.04
CA ALA A 670 0.59 -20.51 -5.44
C ALA A 670 1.46 -21.58 -6.14
N HIS A 671 2.34 -21.17 -7.06
CA HIS A 671 3.29 -22.07 -7.73
C HIS A 671 4.33 -22.69 -6.77
N LEU A 672 4.66 -22.02 -5.68
CA LEU A 672 5.54 -22.52 -4.62
C LEU A 672 4.80 -23.36 -3.57
N GLY A 673 3.48 -23.53 -3.68
CA GLY A 673 2.63 -24.27 -2.74
C GLY A 673 2.31 -23.52 -1.45
N LYS A 674 2.57 -22.21 -1.38
CA LYS A 674 2.28 -21.34 -0.23
C LYS A 674 0.85 -20.79 -0.31
N ASN A 675 -0.13 -21.70 -0.33
CA ASN A 675 -1.53 -21.36 -0.65
C ASN A 675 -2.15 -20.32 0.28
N GLN A 676 -1.80 -20.32 1.58
CA GLN A 676 -2.34 -19.33 2.52
C GLN A 676 -1.84 -17.91 2.20
N GLU A 677 -0.54 -17.76 1.94
CA GLU A 677 0.06 -16.47 1.58
C GLU A 677 -0.49 -15.98 0.23
N ALA A 678 -0.66 -16.91 -0.72
CA ALA A 678 -1.27 -16.63 -2.01
C ALA A 678 -2.72 -16.12 -1.87
N GLU A 679 -3.51 -16.71 -0.98
CA GLU A 679 -4.88 -16.24 -0.69
C GLU A 679 -4.89 -14.83 -0.05
N GLU A 680 -3.98 -14.55 0.88
CA GLU A 680 -3.86 -13.25 1.54
C GLU A 680 -3.48 -12.15 0.54
N ASN A 681 -2.47 -12.38 -0.29
CA ASN A 681 -2.08 -11.44 -1.34
C ASN A 681 -3.14 -11.33 -2.45
N SER A 682 -3.88 -12.41 -2.73
CA SER A 682 -5.01 -12.36 -3.66
C SER A 682 -6.11 -11.44 -3.15
N ARG A 683 -6.46 -11.54 -1.87
CA ARG A 683 -7.43 -10.64 -1.24
C ARG A 683 -6.99 -9.18 -1.31
N ARG A 684 -5.73 -8.91 -0.97
CA ARG A 684 -5.17 -7.56 -1.05
C ARG A 684 -5.23 -6.99 -2.47
N ALA A 685 -4.89 -7.79 -3.49
CA ALA A 685 -5.00 -7.37 -4.87
C ALA A 685 -6.45 -7.06 -5.28
N MET A 686 -7.41 -7.90 -4.87
CA MET A 686 -8.84 -7.69 -5.14
C MET A 686 -9.41 -6.43 -4.44
N GLU A 687 -8.93 -6.12 -3.22
CA GLU A 687 -9.28 -4.89 -2.50
C GLU A 687 -8.74 -3.64 -3.20
N LEU A 688 -7.57 -3.73 -3.85
CA LEU A 688 -6.93 -2.63 -4.57
C LEU A 688 -7.53 -2.43 -5.97
N ASN A 689 -7.73 -3.52 -6.72
CA ASN A 689 -8.33 -3.51 -8.05
C ASN A 689 -9.02 -4.86 -8.34
N PRO A 690 -10.35 -4.96 -8.18
CA PRO A 690 -11.07 -6.21 -8.41
C PRO A 690 -11.13 -6.62 -9.90
N TYR A 691 -10.79 -5.73 -10.84
CA TYR A 691 -10.77 -6.02 -12.27
C TYR A 691 -9.43 -6.56 -12.76
N GLU A 692 -8.46 -6.76 -11.87
CA GLU A 692 -7.18 -7.36 -12.21
C GLU A 692 -7.35 -8.86 -12.52
N GLU A 693 -7.33 -9.24 -13.79
CA GLU A 693 -7.72 -10.58 -14.23
C GLU A 693 -6.79 -11.68 -13.71
N GLU A 694 -5.52 -11.35 -13.46
CA GLU A 694 -4.51 -12.32 -13.03
C GLU A 694 -4.76 -12.81 -11.61
N VAL A 695 -5.08 -11.90 -10.69
CA VAL A 695 -5.43 -12.31 -9.33
C VAL A 695 -6.75 -13.06 -9.29
N LEU A 696 -7.69 -12.69 -10.17
CA LEU A 696 -8.95 -13.41 -10.31
C LEU A 696 -8.71 -14.86 -10.78
N ALA A 697 -7.73 -15.07 -11.67
CA ALA A 697 -7.35 -16.41 -12.12
C ALA A 697 -6.70 -17.22 -10.99
N VAL A 698 -5.78 -16.63 -10.23
CA VAL A 698 -5.16 -17.27 -9.05
C VAL A 698 -6.22 -17.64 -8.01
N LEU A 699 -7.09 -16.70 -7.62
CA LEU A 699 -8.14 -16.92 -6.64
C LEU A 699 -9.13 -18.00 -7.09
N CYS A 700 -9.59 -17.95 -8.35
CA CYS A 700 -10.48 -18.97 -8.90
C CYS A 700 -9.83 -20.37 -8.92
N THR A 701 -8.53 -20.44 -9.19
CA THR A 701 -7.78 -21.70 -9.21
C THR A 701 -7.61 -22.27 -7.80
N LEU A 702 -7.21 -21.43 -6.83
CA LEU A 702 -7.05 -21.83 -5.42
C LEU A 702 -8.37 -22.31 -4.80
N ARG A 703 -9.51 -21.75 -5.24
CA ARG A 703 -10.86 -22.01 -4.69
C ARG A 703 -11.75 -22.87 -5.58
N GLN A 704 -11.23 -23.45 -6.66
CA GLN A 704 -12.04 -24.17 -7.65
C GLN A 704 -12.90 -25.29 -7.05
N ALA A 705 -12.44 -25.91 -5.96
CA ALA A 705 -13.15 -26.97 -5.23
C ALA A 705 -14.40 -26.49 -4.47
N ASP A 706 -14.51 -25.19 -4.16
CA ASP A 706 -15.60 -24.59 -3.37
C ASP A 706 -16.23 -23.41 -4.12
N SER A 707 -16.96 -23.74 -5.19
CA SER A 707 -17.53 -22.74 -6.10
C SER A 707 -18.58 -21.84 -5.44
N GLU A 708 -19.30 -22.30 -4.41
CA GLU A 708 -20.31 -21.50 -3.71
C GLU A 708 -19.65 -20.41 -2.85
N ARG A 709 -18.60 -20.78 -2.10
CA ARG A 709 -17.84 -19.82 -1.30
C ARG A 709 -17.10 -18.82 -2.18
N LEU A 710 -16.56 -19.26 -3.32
CA LEU A 710 -15.93 -18.38 -4.29
C LEU A 710 -16.92 -17.37 -4.88
N ILE A 711 -18.16 -17.78 -5.17
CA ILE A 711 -19.21 -16.84 -5.62
C ILE A 711 -19.49 -15.79 -4.53
N GLN A 712 -19.69 -16.22 -3.27
CA GLN A 712 -19.91 -15.29 -2.15
C GLN A 712 -18.74 -14.31 -1.97
N GLU A 713 -17.51 -14.79 -2.14
CA GLU A 713 -16.30 -13.97 -2.05
C GLU A 713 -16.22 -12.97 -3.20
N LEU A 714 -16.51 -13.38 -4.44
CA LEU A 714 -16.54 -12.46 -5.60
C LEU A 714 -17.68 -11.42 -5.48
N GLU A 715 -18.85 -11.80 -4.97
CA GLU A 715 -19.97 -10.89 -4.71
C GLU A 715 -19.65 -9.81 -3.67
N HIS A 716 -18.58 -9.98 -2.87
CA HIS A 716 -18.09 -8.93 -1.97
C HIS A 716 -17.40 -7.79 -2.72
N TYR A 717 -16.67 -8.09 -3.81
CA TYR A 717 -15.85 -7.12 -4.54
C TYR A 717 -16.58 -6.45 -5.70
N PHE A 718 -17.54 -7.13 -6.31
CA PHE A 718 -18.30 -6.60 -7.45
C PHE A 718 -19.65 -6.07 -6.99
N ALA A 719 -20.02 -4.86 -7.42
CA ALA A 719 -21.25 -4.16 -7.00
C ALA A 719 -22.53 -4.75 -7.65
N ALA A 720 -22.40 -5.89 -8.34
CA ALA A 720 -23.45 -6.56 -9.10
C ALA A 720 -24.14 -5.65 -10.13
N ALA A 721 -23.40 -4.66 -10.65
CA ALA A 721 -23.81 -3.87 -11.80
C ALA A 721 -23.74 -4.72 -13.09
N GLU A 722 -24.43 -4.29 -14.14
CA GLU A 722 -24.44 -5.01 -15.42
C GLU A 722 -23.02 -5.18 -16.00
N THR A 723 -22.20 -4.14 -15.89
CA THR A 723 -20.80 -4.08 -16.33
C THR A 723 -19.92 -5.12 -15.65
N ASP A 724 -20.13 -5.32 -14.35
CA ASP A 724 -19.33 -6.20 -13.50
C ASP A 724 -19.63 -7.66 -13.85
N ILE A 725 -20.91 -7.97 -14.01
CA ILE A 725 -21.37 -9.31 -14.38
C ILE A 725 -20.94 -9.63 -15.82
N LEU A 726 -20.99 -8.65 -16.73
CA LEU A 726 -20.44 -8.79 -18.08
C LEU A 726 -18.93 -9.03 -18.07
N PHE A 727 -18.18 -8.34 -17.23
CA PHE A 727 -16.74 -8.57 -17.04
C PHE A 727 -16.47 -9.99 -16.54
N LEU A 728 -17.15 -10.42 -15.47
CA LEU A 728 -17.01 -11.77 -14.90
C LEU A 728 -17.39 -12.86 -15.90
N CYS A 729 -18.43 -12.67 -16.71
CA CYS A 729 -18.77 -13.59 -17.80
C CYS A 729 -17.62 -13.71 -18.82
N ARG A 730 -17.07 -12.59 -19.31
CA ARG A 730 -15.94 -12.60 -20.26
C ARG A 730 -14.71 -13.26 -19.66
N PHE A 731 -14.38 -12.92 -18.42
CA PHE A 731 -13.26 -13.49 -17.69
C PHE A 731 -13.40 -15.01 -17.52
N CYS A 732 -14.56 -15.47 -17.04
CA CYS A 732 -14.81 -16.89 -16.80
C CYS A 732 -14.80 -17.69 -18.11
N GLU A 733 -15.33 -17.11 -19.19
CA GLU A 733 -15.29 -17.71 -20.52
C GLU A 733 -13.85 -17.88 -21.01
N ARG A 734 -13.04 -16.80 -20.95
CA ARG A 734 -11.66 -16.79 -21.44
C ARG A 734 -10.75 -17.76 -20.70
N ASN A 735 -10.98 -17.93 -19.39
CA ASN A 735 -10.13 -18.74 -18.51
C ASN A 735 -10.70 -20.13 -18.20
N GLY A 736 -11.86 -20.49 -18.78
CA GLY A 736 -12.43 -21.85 -18.65
C GLY A 736 -13.16 -22.14 -17.34
N PHE A 737 -13.61 -21.12 -16.59
CA PHE A 737 -14.36 -21.28 -15.35
C PHE A 737 -15.86 -21.51 -15.58
N GLY A 738 -16.21 -22.65 -16.20
CA GLY A 738 -17.56 -22.92 -16.70
C GLY A 738 -18.71 -22.83 -15.67
N ARG A 739 -18.47 -23.22 -14.40
CA ARG A 739 -19.49 -23.10 -13.33
C ARG A 739 -19.78 -21.66 -12.95
N LEU A 740 -18.74 -20.83 -12.80
CA LEU A 740 -18.88 -19.40 -12.51
C LEU A 740 -19.54 -18.67 -13.69
N TYR A 741 -19.12 -19.00 -14.91
CA TYR A 741 -19.74 -18.47 -16.12
C TYR A 741 -21.24 -18.76 -16.17
N ALA A 742 -21.66 -20.00 -15.90
CA ALA A 742 -23.08 -20.37 -15.88
C ALA A 742 -23.87 -19.55 -14.84
N TYR A 743 -23.30 -19.36 -13.64
CA TYR A 743 -23.90 -18.54 -12.59
C TYR A 743 -24.09 -17.08 -13.02
N TYR A 744 -23.02 -16.42 -13.47
CA TYR A 744 -23.06 -15.01 -13.85
C TYR A 744 -23.88 -14.76 -15.13
N SER A 745 -23.85 -15.68 -16.11
CA SER A 745 -24.72 -15.63 -17.29
C SER A 745 -26.20 -15.72 -16.92
N ALA A 746 -26.55 -16.58 -15.97
CA ALA A 746 -27.93 -16.67 -15.48
C ALA A 746 -28.38 -15.39 -14.75
N GLN A 747 -27.50 -14.75 -13.99
CA GLN A 747 -27.80 -13.44 -13.37
C GLN A 747 -27.99 -12.35 -14.41
N LEU A 748 -27.16 -12.32 -15.45
CA LEU A 748 -27.25 -11.36 -16.56
C LEU A 748 -28.60 -11.49 -17.30
N GLN A 749 -28.99 -12.72 -17.62
CA GLN A 749 -30.28 -13.02 -18.24
C GLN A 749 -31.45 -12.64 -17.32
N LYS A 750 -31.39 -12.99 -16.03
CA LYS A 750 -32.47 -12.75 -15.07
C LYS A 750 -32.72 -11.27 -14.82
N ARG A 751 -31.67 -10.45 -14.72
CA ARG A 751 -31.76 -9.05 -14.30
C ARG A 751 -31.89 -8.08 -15.47
N TRP A 752 -31.26 -8.36 -16.62
CA TRP A 752 -31.25 -7.47 -17.78
C TRP A 752 -31.81 -8.07 -19.07
N GLY A 753 -32.26 -9.33 -19.06
CA GLY A 753 -32.79 -10.00 -20.25
C GLY A 753 -31.74 -10.21 -21.35
N LYS A 754 -30.45 -10.06 -21.00
CA LYS A 754 -29.32 -10.23 -21.91
C LYS A 754 -28.74 -11.63 -21.72
N GLY A 755 -28.85 -12.44 -22.75
CA GLY A 755 -28.27 -13.77 -22.77
C GLY A 755 -26.83 -13.71 -23.26
N SER A 756 -25.95 -14.54 -22.69
CA SER A 756 -24.68 -14.81 -23.35
C SER A 756 -24.94 -15.60 -24.63
N SER A 757 -24.32 -15.21 -25.74
CA SER A 757 -24.49 -15.86 -27.05
C SER A 757 -24.07 -17.33 -27.09
N ARG A 758 -23.50 -17.88 -26.00
CA ARG A 758 -22.90 -19.21 -25.96
C ARG A 758 -23.36 -20.10 -24.80
N GLN A 759 -24.36 -19.71 -24.03
CA GLN A 759 -24.87 -20.48 -22.89
C GLN A 759 -25.25 -21.93 -23.27
N GLU A 760 -25.87 -22.11 -24.43
CA GLU A 760 -26.32 -23.40 -24.94
C GLU A 760 -25.16 -24.38 -25.23
N TYR A 761 -23.95 -23.90 -25.58
CA TYR A 761 -22.78 -24.77 -25.77
C TYR A 761 -22.34 -25.44 -24.46
N TYR A 762 -22.40 -24.70 -23.35
CA TYR A 762 -22.03 -25.21 -22.04
C TYR A 762 -23.12 -26.13 -21.46
N GLU A 763 -24.39 -25.86 -21.75
CA GLU A 763 -25.52 -26.72 -21.38
C GLU A 763 -25.45 -28.08 -22.11
N LEU A 764 -25.14 -28.07 -23.42
CA LEU A 764 -24.92 -29.29 -24.20
C LEU A 764 -23.69 -30.08 -23.73
N LEU A 765 -22.59 -29.38 -23.39
CA LEU A 765 -21.39 -29.98 -22.82
C LEU A 765 -21.66 -30.65 -21.45
N GLN A 766 -22.43 -29.99 -20.58
CA GLN A 766 -22.81 -30.54 -19.27
C GLN A 766 -23.82 -31.69 -19.38
N ALA A 767 -24.72 -31.63 -20.35
CA ALA A 767 -25.69 -32.69 -20.64
C ALA A 767 -25.06 -33.92 -21.32
N GLY A 768 -23.82 -33.81 -21.82
CA GLY A 768 -23.16 -34.86 -22.58
C GLY A 768 -23.81 -35.12 -23.95
N ASP A 769 -24.56 -34.16 -24.49
CA ASP A 769 -25.17 -34.27 -25.83
C ASP A 769 -24.14 -33.89 -26.89
N TRP A 770 -23.21 -34.83 -27.11
CA TRP A 770 -22.08 -34.66 -28.02
C TRP A 770 -22.51 -34.46 -29.47
N GLN A 771 -23.68 -34.95 -29.87
CA GLN A 771 -24.18 -34.83 -31.23
C GLN A 771 -24.60 -33.39 -31.51
N GLN A 772 -25.50 -32.81 -30.70
CA GLN A 772 -25.92 -31.42 -30.86
C GLN A 772 -24.79 -30.43 -30.60
N LEU A 773 -23.92 -30.71 -29.61
CA LEU A 773 -22.75 -29.90 -29.38
C LEU A 773 -21.83 -29.87 -30.60
N THR A 774 -21.60 -31.04 -31.23
CA THR A 774 -20.79 -31.15 -32.45
C THR A 774 -21.44 -30.43 -33.61
N ASP A 775 -22.74 -30.63 -33.87
CA ASP A 775 -23.47 -29.96 -34.96
C ASP A 775 -23.43 -28.43 -34.80
N LYS A 776 -23.54 -27.94 -33.56
CA LYS A 776 -23.53 -26.52 -33.24
C LYS A 776 -22.14 -25.90 -33.27
N ILE A 777 -21.13 -26.64 -32.83
CA ILE A 777 -19.72 -26.29 -33.02
C ILE A 777 -19.38 -26.29 -34.50
N GLN A 778 -19.85 -27.26 -35.29
CA GLN A 778 -19.67 -27.34 -36.74
C GLN A 778 -20.35 -26.17 -37.47
N THR A 779 -21.56 -25.78 -37.04
CA THR A 779 -22.25 -24.59 -37.55
C THR A 779 -21.48 -23.32 -37.22
N GLY A 780 -21.03 -23.16 -35.96
CA GLY A 780 -20.20 -22.03 -35.54
C GLY A 780 -18.80 -22.01 -36.16
N LEU A 781 -18.23 -23.17 -36.50
CA LEU A 781 -16.96 -23.31 -37.23
C LEU A 781 -17.12 -22.97 -38.71
N ALA A 782 -18.25 -23.32 -39.32
CA ALA A 782 -18.59 -22.90 -40.69
C ALA A 782 -18.77 -21.36 -40.77
N GLU A 783 -19.24 -20.73 -39.68
CA GLU A 783 -19.32 -19.27 -39.53
C GLU A 783 -17.99 -18.61 -39.11
N ASN A 784 -17.04 -19.38 -38.55
CA ASN A 784 -15.74 -18.90 -38.06
C ASN A 784 -14.56 -19.49 -38.85
N LEU A 785 -14.26 -18.83 -39.98
CA LEU A 785 -13.22 -19.23 -40.91
C LEU A 785 -11.81 -19.32 -40.28
N ASP A 786 -11.47 -18.46 -39.31
CA ASP A 786 -10.13 -18.39 -38.70
C ASP A 786 -9.80 -19.66 -37.88
N MET A 787 -10.74 -20.12 -37.05
CA MET A 787 -10.58 -21.35 -36.26
C MET A 787 -10.53 -22.60 -37.16
N SER A 788 -11.42 -22.66 -38.15
CA SER A 788 -11.49 -23.77 -39.11
C SER A 788 -10.21 -23.91 -39.93
N MET A 789 -9.63 -22.79 -40.38
CA MET A 789 -8.35 -22.80 -41.12
C MET A 789 -7.17 -23.23 -40.25
N ASN A 790 -7.11 -22.80 -38.98
CA ASN A 790 -6.07 -23.22 -38.03
C ASN A 790 -6.09 -24.74 -37.79
N LEU A 791 -7.26 -25.31 -37.48
CA LEU A 791 -7.41 -26.74 -37.24
C LEU A 791 -7.10 -27.57 -38.50
N LEU A 792 -7.56 -27.13 -39.66
CA LEU A 792 -7.31 -27.82 -40.94
C LEU A 792 -5.81 -27.87 -41.29
N LEU A 793 -5.08 -26.75 -41.10
CA LEU A 793 -3.63 -26.68 -41.32
C LEU A 793 -2.84 -27.59 -40.37
N ARG A 794 -3.31 -27.76 -39.12
CA ARG A 794 -2.69 -28.67 -38.14
C ARG A 794 -3.00 -30.15 -38.42
N LEU A 795 -4.23 -30.48 -38.82
CA LEU A 795 -4.65 -31.85 -39.13
C LEU A 795 -3.90 -32.43 -40.33
N LYS A 796 -3.66 -31.61 -41.36
CA LYS A 796 -2.89 -31.98 -42.57
C LYS A 796 -1.45 -32.43 -42.27
N ARG A 797 -0.91 -32.13 -41.08
CA ARG A 797 0.44 -32.55 -40.62
C ARG A 797 0.44 -33.92 -39.94
N LYS A 798 -0.73 -34.48 -39.60
CA LYS A 798 -0.85 -35.71 -38.81
C LYS A 798 -1.14 -36.90 -39.70
N GLU A 799 -0.37 -37.97 -39.53
CA GLU A 799 -0.59 -39.23 -40.22
C GLU A 799 -1.54 -40.13 -39.42
N GLY A 800 -2.55 -40.71 -40.08
CA GLY A 800 -3.49 -41.64 -39.47
C GLY A 800 -4.89 -41.52 -40.08
N LYS A 801 -5.62 -42.64 -40.09
CA LYS A 801 -6.95 -42.72 -40.72
C LYS A 801 -7.93 -41.71 -40.12
N ASN A 802 -7.95 -41.58 -38.79
CA ASN A 802 -8.86 -40.68 -38.08
C ASN A 802 -8.55 -39.20 -38.36
N TYR A 803 -7.28 -38.83 -38.51
CA TYR A 803 -6.89 -37.45 -38.82
C TYR A 803 -7.27 -37.05 -40.25
N ARG A 804 -7.13 -37.97 -41.21
CA ARG A 804 -7.56 -37.76 -42.61
C ARG A 804 -9.09 -37.65 -42.73
N GLU A 805 -9.82 -38.40 -41.92
CA GLU A 805 -11.28 -38.32 -41.87
C GLU A 805 -11.75 -37.00 -41.26
N ALA A 806 -11.12 -36.56 -40.16
CA ALA A 806 -11.40 -35.26 -39.56
C ALA A 806 -10.99 -34.07 -40.45
N GLU A 807 -9.85 -34.15 -41.15
CA GLU A 807 -9.43 -33.15 -42.13
C GLU A 807 -10.47 -33.01 -43.24
N ARG A 808 -10.97 -34.13 -43.78
CA ARG A 808 -11.98 -34.14 -44.83
C ARG A 808 -13.31 -33.54 -44.36
N GLN A 809 -13.80 -33.96 -43.19
CA GLN A 809 -15.06 -33.43 -42.65
C GLN A 809 -14.98 -31.92 -42.38
N LEU A 810 -13.84 -31.43 -41.87
CA LEU A 810 -13.63 -30.00 -41.65
C LEU A 810 -13.46 -29.23 -42.96
N PHE A 811 -12.80 -29.82 -43.96
CA PHE A 811 -12.64 -29.24 -45.28
C PHE A 811 -14.00 -29.03 -45.98
N ASP A 812 -14.89 -30.01 -45.88
CA ASP A 812 -16.22 -30.00 -46.51
C ASP A 812 -17.14 -28.89 -45.93
N LEU A 813 -16.80 -28.34 -44.76
CA LEU A 813 -17.53 -27.22 -44.12
C LEU A 813 -17.08 -25.82 -44.58
N LEU A 814 -15.97 -25.71 -45.32
CA LEU A 814 -15.47 -24.40 -45.79
C LEU A 814 -16.35 -23.82 -46.90
N PRO A 815 -16.38 -22.48 -47.13
CA PRO A 815 -17.08 -21.92 -48.28
C PRO A 815 -16.57 -22.51 -49.60
N ALA A 816 -17.47 -22.77 -50.56
CA ALA A 816 -17.13 -23.42 -51.84
C ALA A 816 -15.98 -22.71 -52.59
N GLN A 817 -15.91 -21.38 -52.50
CA GLN A 817 -14.84 -20.58 -53.09
C GLN A 817 -13.46 -20.89 -52.48
N ILE A 818 -13.38 -21.09 -51.16
CA ILE A 818 -12.17 -21.49 -50.45
C ILE A 818 -11.81 -22.95 -50.75
N GLN A 819 -12.79 -23.85 -50.78
CA GLN A 819 -12.57 -25.26 -51.14
C GLN A 819 -11.99 -25.39 -52.56
N ASN A 820 -12.60 -24.70 -53.53
CA ASN A 820 -12.16 -24.70 -54.92
C ASN A 820 -10.75 -24.13 -55.08
N CYS A 821 -10.46 -23.00 -54.41
CA CYS A 821 -9.12 -22.42 -54.43
C CYS A 821 -8.09 -23.38 -53.80
N TRP A 822 -8.39 -23.94 -52.63
CA TRP A 822 -7.54 -24.91 -51.94
C TRP A 822 -7.23 -26.15 -52.80
N GLN A 823 -8.24 -26.74 -53.45
CA GLN A 823 -8.03 -27.86 -54.37
C GLN A 823 -7.21 -27.46 -55.60
N SER A 824 -7.50 -26.30 -56.20
CA SER A 824 -6.76 -25.81 -57.38
C SER A 824 -5.26 -25.60 -57.12
N VAL A 825 -4.92 -25.04 -55.96
CA VAL A 825 -3.54 -24.75 -55.57
C VAL A 825 -2.76 -26.03 -55.23
N PHE A 826 -3.37 -26.94 -54.47
CA PHE A 826 -2.68 -28.14 -54.00
C PHE A 826 -2.71 -29.33 -54.98
N GLN A 827 -3.70 -29.41 -55.89
CA GLN A 827 -3.84 -30.54 -56.83
C GLN A 827 -3.46 -30.19 -58.28
N ALA A 828 -3.89 -29.02 -58.78
CA ALA A 828 -3.65 -28.62 -60.18
C ALA A 828 -2.47 -27.66 -60.35
N GLY A 829 -1.98 -27.07 -59.25
CA GLY A 829 -0.83 -26.17 -59.24
C GLY A 829 -1.05 -24.84 -59.95
N ARG A 830 -2.31 -24.38 -60.07
CA ARG A 830 -2.69 -23.09 -60.67
C ARG A 830 -3.64 -22.35 -59.73
N ILE A 831 -3.56 -21.03 -59.70
CA ILE A 831 -4.43 -20.20 -58.87
C ILE A 831 -5.64 -19.78 -59.72
N ALA A 832 -6.80 -20.41 -59.48
CA ALA A 832 -8.02 -20.12 -60.22
C ALA A 832 -8.75 -18.86 -59.69
N ASP A 833 -8.58 -18.54 -58.41
CA ASP A 833 -9.21 -17.42 -57.72
C ASP A 833 -8.20 -16.74 -56.78
N TRP A 834 -7.77 -15.54 -57.17
CA TRP A 834 -6.72 -14.79 -56.50
C TRP A 834 -7.18 -14.17 -55.16
N GLU A 835 -8.45 -13.79 -55.04
CA GLU A 835 -8.97 -13.24 -53.78
C GLU A 835 -9.11 -14.34 -52.73
N ALA A 836 -9.59 -15.51 -53.14
CA ALA A 836 -9.62 -16.69 -52.28
C ALA A 836 -8.22 -17.14 -51.86
N TYR A 837 -7.24 -17.05 -52.77
CA TYR A 837 -5.83 -17.35 -52.47
C TYR A 837 -5.28 -16.42 -51.38
N LYS A 838 -5.49 -15.10 -51.50
CA LYS A 838 -5.05 -14.11 -50.50
C LYS A 838 -5.73 -14.32 -49.14
N ILE A 839 -6.99 -14.75 -49.12
CA ILE A 839 -7.68 -15.07 -47.87
C ILE A 839 -7.02 -16.28 -47.20
N ILE A 840 -6.74 -17.36 -47.94
CA ILE A 840 -6.05 -18.54 -47.40
C ILE A 840 -4.62 -18.19 -46.98
N TRP A 841 -3.93 -17.34 -47.74
CA TRP A 841 -2.56 -16.91 -47.47
C TRP A 841 -2.41 -16.25 -46.09
N LYS A 842 -3.34 -15.37 -45.70
CA LYS A 842 -3.35 -14.76 -44.36
C LYS A 842 -3.37 -15.80 -43.24
N TYR A 843 -4.15 -16.86 -43.39
CA TYR A 843 -4.21 -17.95 -42.41
C TYR A 843 -2.98 -18.87 -42.51
N MET A 844 -2.41 -19.05 -43.70
CA MET A 844 -1.17 -19.79 -43.91
C MET A 844 0.00 -19.11 -43.19
N LEU A 845 0.12 -17.79 -43.27
CA LEU A 845 1.14 -17.01 -42.55
C LEU A 845 0.97 -17.12 -41.02
N ARG A 846 -0.28 -17.12 -40.56
CA ARG A 846 -0.62 -17.13 -39.13
C ARG A 846 -0.46 -18.50 -38.47
N TYR A 847 -0.84 -19.57 -39.18
CA TYR A 847 -0.96 -20.92 -38.58
C TYR A 847 -0.17 -22.01 -39.30
N GLY A 848 0.26 -21.76 -40.54
CA GLY A 848 1.06 -22.68 -41.34
C GLY A 848 2.45 -22.91 -40.74
N ASP A 849 3.02 -24.08 -40.99
CA ASP A 849 4.42 -24.34 -40.70
C ASP A 849 5.27 -23.92 -41.89
N GLU A 850 6.57 -23.94 -41.71
CA GLU A 850 7.52 -23.45 -42.70
C GLU A 850 7.41 -24.18 -44.05
N LYS A 851 7.11 -25.48 -44.02
CA LYS A 851 6.93 -26.31 -45.22
C LYS A 851 5.63 -25.96 -45.94
N GLN A 852 4.52 -25.84 -45.22
CA GLN A 852 3.22 -25.46 -45.77
C GLN A 852 3.24 -24.04 -46.34
N ILE A 853 3.85 -23.09 -45.63
CA ILE A 853 4.02 -21.71 -46.08
C ILE A 853 4.85 -21.67 -47.35
N SER A 854 6.00 -22.35 -47.37
CA SER A 854 6.89 -22.40 -48.54
C SER A 854 6.18 -23.05 -49.73
N GLU A 855 5.57 -24.23 -49.55
CA GLU A 855 4.83 -24.92 -50.62
C GLU A 855 3.68 -24.09 -51.18
N TYR A 856 2.93 -23.40 -50.32
CA TYR A 856 1.80 -22.57 -50.75
C TYR A 856 2.27 -21.29 -51.46
N ALA A 857 3.29 -20.62 -50.94
CA ALA A 857 3.90 -19.44 -51.54
C ALA A 857 4.52 -19.75 -52.91
N GLN A 858 5.20 -20.88 -53.05
CA GLN A 858 5.83 -21.31 -54.31
C GLN A 858 4.84 -21.41 -55.48
N ARG A 859 3.60 -21.81 -55.21
CA ARG A 859 2.54 -21.95 -56.23
C ARG A 859 2.09 -20.62 -56.83
N SER A 860 2.34 -19.49 -56.15
CA SER A 860 2.04 -18.15 -56.66
C SER A 860 3.10 -17.59 -57.62
N LEU A 861 4.32 -18.14 -57.59
CA LEU A 861 5.47 -17.54 -58.26
C LEU A 861 5.40 -17.65 -59.80
N THR A 862 4.50 -18.46 -60.34
CA THR A 862 4.26 -18.64 -61.77
C THR A 862 3.40 -17.54 -62.41
N GLU A 863 2.79 -16.63 -61.63
CA GLU A 863 1.80 -15.65 -62.15
C GLU A 863 2.24 -14.16 -62.10
N GLY A 864 3.49 -13.89 -61.71
CA GLY A 864 4.28 -12.74 -62.20
C GLY A 864 4.01 -11.32 -61.69
N LYS A 865 2.94 -11.02 -60.92
CA LYS A 865 2.67 -9.63 -60.45
C LYS A 865 2.59 -9.41 -58.93
N THR A 866 2.57 -10.46 -58.14
CA THR A 866 2.25 -10.43 -56.71
C THR A 866 3.32 -11.06 -55.82
N ARG A 867 4.46 -11.41 -56.41
CA ARG A 867 5.61 -12.02 -55.72
C ARG A 867 6.18 -11.12 -54.64
N GLN A 868 6.26 -9.82 -54.89
CA GLN A 868 6.82 -8.85 -53.95
C GLN A 868 5.94 -8.70 -52.71
N GLU A 869 4.62 -8.62 -52.88
CA GLU A 869 3.65 -8.54 -51.78
C GLU A 869 3.75 -9.74 -50.83
N LEU A 870 3.89 -10.95 -51.38
CA LEU A 870 4.02 -12.16 -50.56
C LEU A 870 5.36 -12.24 -49.82
N ILE A 871 6.44 -11.75 -50.41
CA ILE A 871 7.75 -11.64 -49.76
C ILE A 871 7.68 -10.60 -48.65
N GLU A 872 7.06 -9.44 -48.90
CA GLU A 872 6.84 -8.40 -47.89
C GLU A 872 6.02 -8.94 -46.72
N ASP A 873 4.91 -9.64 -46.98
CA ASP A 873 4.11 -10.31 -45.94
C ASP A 873 4.95 -11.28 -45.09
N LEU A 874 5.82 -12.08 -45.71
CA LEU A 874 6.70 -13.02 -44.99
C LEU A 874 7.76 -12.30 -44.16
N LEU A 875 8.31 -11.20 -44.66
CA LEU A 875 9.30 -10.39 -43.94
C LEU A 875 8.67 -9.62 -42.77
N GLU A 876 7.43 -9.15 -42.92
CA GLU A 876 6.67 -8.48 -41.85
C GLU A 876 6.31 -9.44 -40.71
N GLN A 877 6.00 -10.70 -41.04
CA GLN A 877 5.71 -11.75 -40.07
C GLN A 877 6.96 -12.51 -39.59
N GLU A 878 8.15 -11.98 -39.90
CA GLU A 878 9.46 -12.51 -39.50
C GLU A 878 9.69 -13.99 -39.90
N LYS A 879 9.07 -14.44 -40.99
CA LYS A 879 9.22 -15.80 -41.54
C LYS A 879 10.46 -15.90 -42.44
N TRP A 880 11.63 -15.62 -41.88
CA TRP A 880 12.89 -15.42 -42.62
C TRP A 880 13.28 -16.61 -43.49
N GLN A 881 13.17 -17.85 -42.98
CA GLN A 881 13.54 -19.05 -43.73
C GLN A 881 12.58 -19.32 -44.90
N SER A 882 11.27 -19.12 -44.70
CA SER A 882 10.28 -19.24 -45.79
C SER A 882 10.44 -18.15 -46.85
N ALA A 883 10.69 -16.91 -46.42
CA ALA A 883 11.00 -15.79 -47.33
C ALA A 883 12.26 -16.09 -48.16
N PHE A 884 13.32 -16.62 -47.53
CA PHE A 884 14.53 -17.05 -48.21
C PHE A 884 14.25 -18.16 -49.24
N ASN A 885 13.50 -19.20 -48.86
CA ASN A 885 13.14 -20.30 -49.76
C ASN A 885 12.35 -19.82 -50.99
N VAL A 886 11.51 -18.79 -50.84
CA VAL A 886 10.75 -18.17 -51.93
C VAL A 886 11.65 -17.29 -52.80
N LEU A 887 12.53 -16.49 -52.20
CA LEU A 887 13.52 -15.66 -52.89
C LEU A 887 14.51 -16.49 -53.70
N ALA A 888 14.92 -17.66 -53.20
CA ALA A 888 15.86 -18.57 -53.86
C ALA A 888 15.35 -19.13 -55.20
N LEU A 889 14.05 -19.03 -55.47
CA LEU A 889 13.43 -19.49 -56.72
C LEU A 889 13.40 -18.40 -57.80
N VAL A 890 13.83 -17.18 -57.49
CA VAL A 890 13.91 -16.09 -58.45
C VAL A 890 15.20 -16.22 -59.25
N PRO A 891 15.13 -16.35 -60.59
CA PRO A 891 16.33 -16.32 -61.42
C PRO A 891 17.06 -14.99 -61.23
N GLN A 892 18.38 -15.01 -61.03
CA GLN A 892 19.17 -13.80 -60.76
C GLN A 892 19.07 -12.73 -61.86
N GLU A 893 18.73 -13.14 -63.09
CA GLU A 893 18.49 -12.25 -64.24
C GLU A 893 17.28 -11.33 -64.04
N ASN A 894 16.38 -11.65 -63.11
CA ASN A 894 15.17 -10.88 -62.77
C ASN A 894 15.28 -10.17 -61.41
N ALA A 895 16.48 -10.10 -60.82
CA ALA A 895 16.69 -9.52 -59.50
C ALA A 895 16.85 -7.99 -59.57
N ASP A 896 15.96 -7.26 -58.90
CA ASP A 896 15.96 -5.80 -58.79
C ASP A 896 16.36 -5.32 -57.37
N GLY A 897 16.41 -4.00 -57.16
CA GLY A 897 16.75 -3.42 -55.86
C GLY A 897 15.94 -4.01 -54.69
N PRO A 898 14.59 -3.98 -54.75
CA PRO A 898 13.72 -4.58 -53.73
C PRO A 898 14.01 -6.04 -53.44
N PHE A 899 14.26 -6.86 -54.46
CA PHE A 899 14.65 -8.26 -54.30
C PHE A 899 15.93 -8.39 -53.46
N TRP A 900 16.98 -7.64 -53.79
CA TRP A 900 18.25 -7.71 -53.08
C TRP A 900 18.16 -7.18 -51.65
N GLN A 901 17.33 -6.15 -51.40
CA GLN A 901 17.05 -5.66 -50.05
C GLN A 901 16.29 -6.69 -49.21
N ALA A 902 15.29 -7.37 -49.79
CA ALA A 902 14.56 -8.46 -49.14
C ALA A 902 15.47 -9.64 -48.81
N LEU A 903 16.32 -10.06 -49.76
CA LEU A 903 17.28 -11.14 -49.57
C LEU A 903 18.33 -10.81 -48.49
N GLY A 904 18.83 -9.57 -48.46
CA GLY A 904 19.75 -9.11 -47.42
C GLY A 904 19.13 -9.17 -46.02
N ARG A 905 17.86 -8.75 -45.88
CA ARG A 905 17.12 -8.86 -44.61
C ARG A 905 16.95 -10.31 -44.15
N CYS A 906 16.60 -11.22 -45.06
CA CYS A 906 16.49 -12.65 -44.75
C CYS A 906 17.82 -13.22 -44.28
N LEU A 907 18.88 -13.03 -45.05
CA LEU A 907 20.21 -13.58 -44.76
C LEU A 907 20.76 -13.04 -43.44
N TYR A 908 20.52 -11.77 -43.13
CA TYR A 908 20.91 -11.17 -41.85
C TYR A 908 20.26 -11.91 -40.68
N HIS A 909 18.93 -12.10 -40.72
CA HIS A 909 18.19 -12.76 -39.64
C HIS A 909 18.39 -14.28 -39.59
N LEU A 910 18.86 -14.89 -40.68
CA LEU A 910 19.29 -16.29 -40.71
C LEU A 910 20.75 -16.47 -40.23
N GLY A 911 21.46 -15.40 -39.88
CA GLY A 911 22.84 -15.43 -39.39
C GLY A 911 23.91 -15.51 -40.48
N GLU A 912 23.52 -15.40 -41.76
CA GLU A 912 24.41 -15.42 -42.93
C GLU A 912 24.92 -14.01 -43.25
N TYR A 913 25.62 -13.40 -42.29
CA TYR A 913 25.96 -11.97 -42.29
C TYR A 913 26.82 -11.52 -43.49
N ALA A 914 27.77 -12.35 -43.93
CA ALA A 914 28.59 -12.05 -45.09
C ALA A 914 27.75 -11.98 -46.38
N ALA A 915 26.87 -12.95 -46.58
CA ALA A 915 25.96 -12.98 -47.73
C ALA A 915 24.90 -11.87 -47.65
N ALA A 916 24.47 -11.49 -46.44
CA ALA A 916 23.58 -10.36 -46.22
C ALA A 916 24.22 -9.03 -46.66
N GLY A 917 25.49 -8.80 -46.30
CA GLY A 917 26.25 -7.62 -46.74
C GLY A 917 26.39 -7.54 -48.26
N GLU A 918 26.68 -8.66 -48.92
CA GLU A 918 26.73 -8.73 -50.39
C GLU A 918 25.37 -8.41 -51.05
N ALA A 919 24.28 -8.92 -50.48
CA ALA A 919 22.93 -8.65 -50.97
C ALA A 919 22.56 -7.16 -50.82
N PHE A 920 22.88 -6.51 -49.70
CA PHE A 920 22.65 -5.08 -49.51
C PHE A 920 23.50 -4.21 -50.46
N ALA A 921 24.74 -4.61 -50.74
CA ALA A 921 25.57 -3.94 -51.73
C ALA A 921 24.97 -4.01 -53.15
N LYS A 922 24.42 -5.18 -53.54
CA LYS A 922 23.72 -5.37 -54.82
C LYS A 922 22.41 -4.56 -54.89
N ALA A 923 21.68 -4.43 -53.78
CA ALA A 923 20.48 -3.59 -53.71
C ALA A 923 20.78 -2.11 -54.04
N ARG A 924 21.89 -1.57 -53.51
CA ARG A 924 22.33 -0.20 -53.84
C ARG A 924 22.78 -0.03 -55.27
N GLN A 925 23.51 -1.00 -55.83
CA GLN A 925 23.91 -0.97 -57.24
C GLN A 925 22.70 -0.95 -58.18
N ALA A 926 21.60 -1.58 -57.76
CA ALA A 926 20.31 -1.54 -58.44
C ALA A 926 19.45 -0.30 -58.11
N GLY A 927 19.99 0.70 -57.41
CA GLY A 927 19.33 1.99 -57.14
C GLY A 927 18.49 2.06 -55.86
N GLN A 928 18.50 1.03 -55.00
CA GLN A 928 17.86 1.07 -53.68
C GLN A 928 18.87 1.46 -52.58
N ASP A 929 18.87 2.74 -52.18
CA ASP A 929 19.66 3.24 -51.03
C ASP A 929 18.73 3.76 -49.93
N THR A 930 18.15 2.83 -49.17
CA THR A 930 17.18 3.15 -48.12
C THR A 930 17.83 3.29 -46.74
N LEU A 931 17.21 4.06 -45.84
CA LEU A 931 17.59 4.15 -44.43
C LEU A 931 17.61 2.77 -43.74
N LEU A 932 16.78 1.85 -44.22
CA LEU A 932 16.72 0.47 -43.74
C LEU A 932 18.02 -0.28 -44.06
N ILE A 933 18.51 -0.21 -45.30
CA ILE A 933 19.79 -0.82 -45.70
C ILE A 933 20.95 -0.26 -44.84
N LYS A 934 20.99 1.07 -44.67
CA LYS A 934 22.01 1.74 -43.82
C LYS A 934 21.98 1.26 -42.36
N SER A 935 20.80 0.94 -41.84
CA SER A 935 20.65 0.43 -40.48
C SER A 935 21.21 -0.99 -40.36
N TYR A 936 20.87 -1.87 -41.30
CA TYR A 936 21.37 -3.25 -41.32
C TYR A 936 22.88 -3.34 -41.54
N GLU A 937 23.47 -2.47 -42.35
CA GLU A 937 24.92 -2.44 -42.53
C GLU A 937 25.67 -2.01 -41.26
N LYS A 938 25.15 -0.99 -40.57
CA LYS A 938 25.68 -0.59 -39.27
C LYS A 938 25.52 -1.71 -38.22
N TRP A 939 24.49 -2.53 -38.33
CA TRP A 939 24.34 -3.70 -37.47
C TRP A 939 25.30 -4.82 -37.85
N LEU A 940 25.54 -5.06 -39.15
CA LEU A 940 26.53 -6.02 -39.64
C LEU A 940 27.96 -5.70 -39.16
N GLU A 941 28.31 -4.42 -38.99
CA GLU A 941 29.58 -3.98 -38.39
C GLU A 941 29.79 -4.49 -36.95
N ASN A 942 28.70 -4.83 -36.23
CA ASN A 942 28.76 -5.38 -34.88
C ASN A 942 28.67 -6.92 -34.85
N CYS A 943 28.44 -7.56 -35.99
CA CYS A 943 28.27 -9.01 -36.12
C CYS A 943 29.48 -9.71 -36.77
N SER A 944 30.48 -8.96 -37.22
CA SER A 944 31.74 -9.43 -37.84
C SER A 944 32.82 -9.81 -36.85
#